data_AF-A0A6M5IWM0-F1
#
_entry.id   AF-A0A6M5IWM0-F1
#
_cell.length_a   1.000
_cell.length_b   1.000
_cell.length_c   1.000
_cell.angle_alpha   90.00
_cell.angle_beta   90.00
_cell.angle_gamma   90.00
#
_symmetry.space_group_name_H-M   'P 1'
#
loop_
_entity.id
_entity.type
_entity.pdbx_description
1 polymer ?
#
loop_
_entity_poly.entity_id
_entity_poly.type
_entity_poly.pdbx_seq_one_letter_code
_entity_poly.pdbx_strand_id
1 'polypeptide(L)'
;MGIEASRTRPANASTNPIVARGSRIRRAALAALATLAVVATALVVAPPAAADGPTARVMVRTQRMADAHLSSGQDGWYERGAVITLDCYKRGQPVKGYFSPYLPNGGWDDLWYRVSDGRFVADVDIETGSTNPVTAPCPVPFDAAPAPTIDGAVVVDSTLSANPGGWSPAADFTYQWNLDGQPVGGATAQSWLLPDTALGKSVTVTVTGQRSGYITAVVTSAPTTAVTAATLTTVTPTISGTPTIGSDVTAVPGDWAPQPVIYSYAWLRNNKAIAGATAASYRLTSADAGAAISVSVTGSRPGYTTVSLTSASISVGRALTATPTPTISGTAVVGSKLTATAGGWKPEPVALKYSWSRNGTAIAGASAATYTLVPADSGAKINVTVTGSKSGYSSASKTSSAVTIERILTATPTPTVSGTPTVGATLSAKPGSWAPAPVAFAYQWLRNGKAISGATSSSYALTATDAGAAVSAKVTGYKNGYTPASKTSAAVTVGNALTKTPAPTISGTARRGSVLTAASGTWAPAPVALAYSWLRDGTPIAGATTSSYRVTDADAGRVITARVTGSKGGYTSVTTTSKGVTVEKLLTAAPTPTISGSPTEGATLSAKAGSWAPSPVTLGYQWMRGGKAISGATASTYRATSGDVGSTITVVVTGSKAGYTPQSRTSSGVVIAKKLTTTPVPTIAGEPKVGATLTAKPGTWAPAPVTLGYQWFRDGAAIAKATTAKYVPVQADAGTAITVRVIGSKSGYTSASRTSAPVTVAPTTLTSADPTISGNAAVGGTLSADPGVWGPSPVDIAYQWFIDGGPVGGATGNTFGIPFSAAGRSITVTVTGSKAGYASVSRSSGAVQVSRNVGDTMTPGNVLPPDIALTSASGQYRFVLQSDGNLVISRDGAPIWGSRTDGNQPAYLAFQTDGNLVLYRSDGRAIWETRTWGKAARNLVMQNDGNLVLYGTNGGALWASGTGGGGGGGGDGRLIVPFAPGQTMYVCQGYNGGITHSGDPALDLTSYSGRGSTGCWGGANDAAGKTVYAPGGGNLAQVSNAVGGVCITLDGGGSVYLGHLENRRGNGRVNQGDPIGTIAPAGAAGNGGYAHMHFSARTGNGCAGTKVPFTSAYNMKIAGVGELPYNGSVNQWAGASMRR
;
A
#
# COMPACT_ATOMS: atom_id res chain seq x y z
N MET A 1 20.76 -28.41 -8.78
CA MET A 1 19.46 -29.09 -8.97
C MET A 1 19.08 -29.65 -7.61
N GLY A 2 18.04 -29.26 -6.88
CA GLY A 2 16.85 -28.39 -6.99
C GLY A 2 16.01 -28.80 -5.75
N ILE A 3 15.17 -28.00 -5.08
CA ILE A 3 14.26 -26.93 -5.46
C ILE A 3 13.93 -26.09 -4.19
N GLU A 4 13.57 -24.82 -4.40
CA GLU A 4 13.31 -23.70 -3.45
C GLU A 4 11.89 -23.62 -2.81
N ALA A 5 11.79 -22.65 -1.86
CA ALA A 5 10.67 -21.73 -1.49
C ALA A 5 9.81 -22.11 -0.25
N SER A 6 9.35 -21.23 0.67
CA SER A 6 9.45 -19.77 0.91
C SER A 6 8.89 -19.40 2.34
N ARG A 7 9.44 -18.37 3.02
CA ARG A 7 8.89 -17.42 4.06
C ARG A 7 8.28 -18.00 5.38
N THR A 8 8.48 -17.49 6.62
CA THR A 8 8.63 -16.13 7.19
C THR A 8 9.21 -16.15 8.63
N ARG A 9 10.00 -15.09 8.98
CA ARG A 9 10.38 -14.49 10.30
C ARG A 9 11.15 -15.29 11.38
N PRO A 10 12.31 -14.76 11.84
CA PRO A 10 12.95 -15.15 13.10
C PRO A 10 13.32 -13.97 14.02
N ALA A 11 13.49 -14.25 15.31
CA ALA A 11 14.36 -13.55 16.26
C ALA A 11 14.28 -14.27 17.63
N ASN A 12 15.32 -14.40 18.45
CA ASN A 12 16.76 -14.28 18.30
C ASN A 12 17.36 -14.79 19.61
N ALA A 13 18.58 -15.33 19.60
CA ALA A 13 19.42 -15.41 20.80
C ALA A 13 20.92 -15.44 20.44
N SER A 14 21.67 -14.51 21.05
CA SER A 14 23.13 -14.56 21.32
C SER A 14 24.05 -14.47 20.09
N THR A 15 25.28 -13.94 20.08
CA THR A 15 26.34 -13.67 21.07
C THR A 15 27.40 -12.71 20.44
N ASN A 16 28.39 -12.29 21.26
CA ASN A 16 29.81 -11.98 20.91
C ASN A 16 30.21 -10.55 20.42
N PRO A 17 31.51 -10.16 20.37
CA PRO A 17 32.55 -10.10 21.43
C PRO A 17 33.53 -8.87 21.27
N ILE A 18 34.80 -9.04 21.64
CA ILE A 18 35.93 -8.13 21.98
C ILE A 18 36.72 -7.55 20.75
N VAL A 19 37.46 -6.41 20.92
CA VAL A 19 38.88 -6.12 20.50
C VAL A 19 39.19 -4.80 19.73
N ALA A 20 40.05 -3.95 20.36
CA ALA A 20 41.20 -3.11 19.92
C ALA A 20 41.17 -1.84 19.00
N ARG A 21 41.92 -0.85 19.52
CA ARG A 21 42.95 0.07 18.93
C ARG A 21 42.54 1.23 18.00
N GLY A 22 42.98 2.44 18.41
CA GLY A 22 43.85 3.26 17.56
C GLY A 22 43.36 4.64 17.08
N SER A 23 43.65 5.68 17.87
CA SER A 23 44.25 6.99 17.47
C SER A 23 43.61 7.92 16.42
N ARG A 24 43.48 9.19 16.87
CA ARG A 24 43.69 10.50 16.21
C ARG A 24 42.50 11.25 15.53
N ILE A 25 42.22 12.42 16.14
CA ILE A 25 42.25 13.78 15.55
C ILE A 25 40.95 14.38 14.92
N ARG A 26 40.48 15.44 15.61
CA ARG A 26 40.00 16.78 15.17
C ARG A 26 38.53 17.04 14.76
N ARG A 27 38.13 18.24 15.25
CA ARG A 27 37.14 19.24 14.81
C ARG A 27 35.70 18.98 15.31
N ALA A 28 35.20 19.82 16.23
CA ALA A 28 34.67 21.20 16.04
C ALA A 28 33.30 21.15 15.32
N ALA A 29 32.28 21.94 15.60
CA ALA A 29 31.86 22.94 16.59
C ALA A 29 30.35 23.14 16.27
N LEU A 30 29.44 23.47 17.17
CA LEU A 30 28.96 24.81 17.59
C LEU A 30 27.59 24.52 18.25
N ALA A 31 27.34 24.96 19.49
CA ALA A 31 26.70 26.25 19.85
C ALA A 31 25.14 26.14 19.83
N ALA A 32 24.35 26.79 20.68
CA ALA A 32 24.62 27.95 21.51
C ALA A 32 23.45 28.21 22.51
N LEU A 33 23.83 28.84 23.63
CA LEU A 33 23.23 30.07 24.22
C LEU A 33 21.85 30.03 24.91
N ALA A 34 21.80 30.56 26.15
CA ALA A 34 21.49 31.98 26.36
C ALA A 34 21.70 32.41 27.83
N THR A 35 22.42 33.52 27.99
CA THR A 35 22.59 34.39 29.15
C THR A 35 21.42 35.36 29.31
N LEU A 36 21.16 35.87 30.53
CA LEU A 36 20.72 37.26 30.70
C LEU A 36 21.04 37.81 32.10
N ALA A 37 21.76 38.93 32.12
CA ALA A 37 21.86 39.87 33.23
C ALA A 37 20.67 40.84 33.18
N VAL A 38 20.18 41.31 34.33
CA VAL A 38 19.31 42.48 34.41
C VAL A 38 19.79 43.40 35.52
N VAL A 39 20.26 44.57 35.10
CA VAL A 39 20.34 45.82 35.85
C VAL A 39 18.91 46.40 35.90
N ALA A 40 18.47 46.88 37.06
CA ALA A 40 17.27 47.71 37.18
C ALA A 40 17.61 49.00 37.93
N THR A 41 17.63 50.10 37.20
CA THR A 41 17.67 51.48 37.69
C THR A 41 16.26 52.02 37.97
N ALA A 42 16.20 52.83 39.03
CA ALA A 42 15.35 54.01 39.25
C ALA A 42 13.83 53.83 39.37
N LEU A 43 13.27 54.35 40.48
CA LEU A 43 12.30 55.44 40.42
C LEU A 43 12.12 56.07 41.80
N VAL A 44 12.70 57.24 41.97
CA VAL A 44 12.23 58.25 42.93
C VAL A 44 10.78 58.56 42.56
N VAL A 45 9.86 58.34 43.49
CA VAL A 45 8.53 58.94 43.47
C VAL A 45 8.43 59.85 44.69
N ALA A 46 8.95 61.05 44.55
CA ALA A 46 8.26 62.22 45.07
C ALA A 46 7.24 62.63 44.00
N PRO A 47 6.18 63.41 44.29
CA PRO A 47 5.52 63.73 45.55
C PRO A 47 4.00 63.39 45.40
N PRO A 48 3.09 64.02 46.15
CA PRO A 48 2.57 65.26 45.60
C PRO A 48 2.83 66.40 46.56
N ALA A 49 3.32 67.52 46.00
CA ALA A 49 2.99 68.81 46.57
C ALA A 49 1.48 68.77 46.78
N ALA A 50 1.01 68.95 48.01
CA ALA A 50 -0.39 69.29 48.20
C ALA A 50 -0.62 70.48 47.29
N ALA A 51 -1.34 70.26 46.19
CA ALA A 51 -1.89 71.32 45.39
C ALA A 51 -2.60 72.22 46.41
N ASP A 52 -2.22 73.50 46.44
CA ASP A 52 -2.88 74.47 47.31
C ASP A 52 -4.38 74.24 47.15
N GLY A 53 -5.01 73.71 48.20
CA GLY A 53 -6.44 73.43 48.22
C GLY A 53 -7.21 74.69 47.80
N PRO A 54 -8.47 74.56 47.38
CA PRO A 54 -9.26 75.74 47.02
C PRO A 54 -9.13 76.79 48.13
N THR A 55 -8.65 77.97 47.78
CA THR A 55 -8.44 79.04 48.74
C THR A 55 -9.69 79.91 48.80
N ALA A 56 -10.04 80.36 50.00
CA ALA A 56 -11.15 81.27 50.23
C ALA A 56 -10.62 82.55 50.87
N ARG A 57 -11.20 83.69 50.50
CA ARG A 57 -10.83 84.97 51.10
C ARG A 57 -11.75 85.27 52.28
N VAL A 58 -11.18 85.66 53.40
CA VAL A 58 -11.92 85.98 54.64
C VAL A 58 -12.62 87.32 54.46
N MET A 59 -13.95 87.32 54.48
CA MET A 59 -14.75 88.50 54.15
C MET A 59 -15.06 89.36 55.38
N VAL A 60 -14.90 88.83 56.58
CA VAL A 60 -15.00 89.54 57.84
C VAL A 60 -14.03 88.95 58.84
N ARG A 61 -13.51 89.75 59.77
CA ARG A 61 -12.69 89.23 60.85
C ARG A 61 -13.52 88.18 61.62
N THR A 62 -13.19 86.92 61.46
CA THR A 62 -14.01 85.78 61.92
C THR A 62 -13.23 84.85 62.82
N GLN A 63 -13.95 84.15 63.67
CA GLN A 63 -13.38 83.27 64.67
C GLN A 63 -12.66 82.09 64.00
N ARG A 64 -11.44 81.81 64.46
CA ARG A 64 -10.67 80.64 64.06
C ARG A 64 -10.98 79.48 65.00
N MET A 65 -11.86 78.58 64.60
CA MET A 65 -12.49 77.61 65.50
C MET A 65 -11.76 76.27 65.53
N ALA A 66 -11.68 75.61 66.68
CA ALA A 66 -11.07 74.28 66.74
C ALA A 66 -11.91 73.18 66.06
N ASP A 67 -13.22 73.36 65.93
CA ASP A 67 -14.13 72.48 65.20
C ASP A 67 -15.28 73.29 64.55
N ALA A 68 -16.10 72.64 63.72
CA ALA A 68 -17.21 73.22 62.98
C ALA A 68 -18.42 73.66 63.84
N HIS A 69 -18.18 74.29 64.99
CA HIS A 69 -19.21 74.95 65.79
C HIS A 69 -18.60 76.02 66.71
N LEU A 70 -19.38 77.03 67.08
CA LEU A 70 -18.87 78.21 67.80
C LEU A 70 -18.48 77.94 69.25
N SER A 71 -18.82 76.79 69.83
CA SER A 71 -18.40 76.40 71.18
C SER A 71 -17.12 75.56 71.22
N SER A 72 -16.46 75.23 70.10
CA SER A 72 -15.28 74.35 70.08
C SER A 72 -14.02 74.91 70.74
N GLY A 73 -14.06 76.14 71.24
CA GLY A 73 -12.88 76.93 71.53
C GLY A 73 -12.42 77.66 70.27
N GLN A 74 -12.12 78.95 70.47
CA GLN A 74 -11.66 79.86 69.45
C GLN A 74 -10.16 80.11 69.65
N ASP A 75 -9.35 79.79 68.64
CA ASP A 75 -7.90 79.92 68.61
C ASP A 75 -7.49 81.14 67.75
N GLY A 76 -7.85 82.31 68.25
CA GLY A 76 -7.61 83.60 67.61
C GLY A 76 -8.65 83.97 66.54
N TRP A 77 -8.23 84.81 65.60
CA TRP A 77 -9.09 85.36 64.55
C TRP A 77 -8.42 85.17 63.19
N TYR A 78 -9.23 84.85 62.18
CA TYR A 78 -8.85 85.10 60.81
C TYR A 78 -9.18 86.55 60.48
N GLU A 79 -8.17 87.32 60.14
CA GLU A 79 -8.32 88.73 59.84
C GLU A 79 -8.98 88.94 58.45
N ARG A 80 -9.83 89.97 58.33
CA ARG A 80 -10.50 90.30 57.07
C ARG A 80 -9.48 90.51 55.95
N GLY A 81 -9.77 89.95 54.77
CA GLY A 81 -8.95 90.05 53.57
C GLY A 81 -7.88 88.96 53.45
N ALA A 82 -7.61 88.19 54.51
CA ALA A 82 -6.70 87.05 54.47
C ALA A 82 -7.21 85.99 53.49
N VAL A 83 -6.29 85.33 52.76
CA VAL A 83 -6.61 84.18 51.91
C VAL A 83 -6.20 82.93 52.66
N ILE A 84 -7.14 82.01 52.86
CA ILE A 84 -6.96 80.77 53.62
C ILE A 84 -7.22 79.57 52.70
N THR A 85 -6.46 78.49 52.87
CA THR A 85 -6.57 77.28 52.04
C THR A 85 -7.52 76.29 52.69
N LEU A 86 -8.56 75.85 51.98
CA LEU A 86 -9.55 74.90 52.49
C LEU A 86 -9.09 73.46 52.23
N ASP A 87 -9.00 72.65 53.29
CA ASP A 87 -8.62 71.23 53.22
C ASP A 87 -9.83 70.34 52.93
N CYS A 88 -10.87 70.47 53.75
CA CYS A 88 -12.07 69.64 53.71
C CYS A 88 -13.23 70.38 54.37
N TYR A 89 -14.47 70.00 54.03
CA TYR A 89 -15.64 70.58 54.67
C TYR A 89 -16.23 69.65 55.73
N LYS A 90 -16.89 70.27 56.69
CA LYS A 90 -17.72 69.61 57.70
C LYS A 90 -19.00 70.42 57.83
N ARG A 91 -20.16 69.76 57.76
CA ARG A 91 -21.43 70.38 58.16
C ARG A 91 -21.51 70.35 59.68
N GLY A 92 -21.70 71.52 60.27
CA GLY A 92 -21.53 71.79 61.68
C GLY A 92 -22.67 72.62 62.24
N GLN A 93 -22.40 73.43 63.27
CA GLN A 93 -23.43 74.32 63.82
C GLN A 93 -23.79 75.37 62.76
N PRO A 94 -25.09 75.54 62.43
CA PRO A 94 -25.51 76.66 61.60
C PRO A 94 -25.12 77.99 62.24
N VAL A 95 -24.48 78.87 61.49
CA VAL A 95 -24.12 80.22 61.94
C VAL A 95 -24.62 81.27 60.97
N LYS A 96 -25.07 82.40 61.52
CA LYS A 96 -25.63 83.50 60.74
C LYS A 96 -24.55 84.51 60.38
N GLY A 97 -24.34 84.74 59.09
CA GLY A 97 -23.41 85.75 58.58
C GLY A 97 -24.05 86.63 57.52
N TYR A 98 -23.59 87.89 57.43
CA TYR A 98 -24.10 88.89 56.48
C TYR A 98 -23.14 89.19 55.33
N PHE A 99 -21.94 88.57 55.32
CA PHE A 99 -20.82 89.03 54.49
C PHE A 99 -20.49 88.14 53.29
N SER A 100 -21.11 86.96 53.17
CA SER A 100 -21.06 86.18 51.94
C SER A 100 -22.02 86.77 50.90
N PRO A 101 -21.54 87.22 49.73
CA PRO A 101 -22.39 87.82 48.70
C PRO A 101 -23.44 86.84 48.13
N TYR A 102 -23.28 85.54 48.37
CA TYR A 102 -24.16 84.47 47.91
C TYR A 102 -25.32 84.14 48.87
N LEU A 103 -25.40 84.85 50.01
CA LEU A 103 -26.54 84.84 50.94
C LEU A 103 -27.17 86.24 51.05
N PRO A 104 -27.92 86.70 50.03
CA PRO A 104 -28.49 88.05 50.01
C PRO A 104 -29.46 88.26 51.20
N ASN A 105 -29.26 89.35 51.94
CA ASN A 105 -29.94 89.76 53.20
C ASN A 105 -29.49 89.06 54.49
N GLY A 106 -28.42 88.26 54.46
CA GLY A 106 -27.83 87.60 55.63
C GLY A 106 -28.61 86.37 56.11
N GLY A 107 -28.01 85.20 55.92
CA GLY A 107 -28.61 83.88 56.17
C GLY A 107 -27.82 83.01 57.14
N TRP A 108 -28.39 81.85 57.48
CA TRP A 108 -27.71 80.81 58.26
C TRP A 108 -27.14 79.77 57.30
N ASP A 109 -25.88 79.38 57.50
CA ASP A 109 -25.28 78.22 56.85
C ASP A 109 -24.60 77.33 57.90
N ASP A 110 -24.68 76.02 57.69
CA ASP A 110 -24.07 75.00 58.52
C ASP A 110 -22.75 74.50 57.93
N LEU A 111 -22.31 75.03 56.81
CA LEU A 111 -21.07 74.63 56.18
C LEU A 111 -19.86 75.29 56.87
N TRP A 112 -18.92 74.46 57.29
CA TRP A 112 -17.63 74.89 57.80
C TRP A 112 -16.53 74.23 57.00
N TYR A 113 -15.44 74.95 56.78
CA TYR A 113 -14.26 74.38 56.17
C TYR A 113 -13.15 74.29 57.19
N ARG A 114 -12.55 73.10 57.27
CA ARG A 114 -11.24 72.97 57.87
C ARG A 114 -10.25 73.57 56.89
N VAL A 115 -9.49 74.53 57.35
CA VAL A 115 -8.41 75.13 56.58
C VAL A 115 -7.08 74.47 56.90
N SER A 116 -6.07 74.73 56.08
CA SER A 116 -4.76 74.07 56.10
C SER A 116 -4.00 74.17 57.41
N ASP A 117 -4.28 75.18 58.23
CA ASP A 117 -3.75 75.27 59.58
C ASP A 117 -4.47 74.35 60.58
N GLY A 118 -5.48 73.62 60.13
CA GLY A 118 -6.24 72.62 60.87
C GLY A 118 -7.45 73.12 61.64
N ARG A 119 -7.73 74.43 61.63
CA ARG A 119 -8.89 75.03 62.30
C ARG A 119 -10.05 75.17 61.30
N PHE A 120 -11.24 75.40 61.83
CA PHE A 120 -12.46 75.57 61.08
C PHE A 120 -12.87 77.02 61.02
N VAL A 121 -13.40 77.40 59.88
CA VAL A 121 -14.07 78.68 59.67
C VAL A 121 -15.41 78.42 58.99
N ALA A 122 -16.41 79.21 59.35
CA ALA A 122 -17.73 79.09 58.78
C ALA A 122 -17.76 79.68 57.36
N ASP A 123 -18.45 79.00 56.45
CA ASP A 123 -18.58 79.44 55.06
C ASP A 123 -19.19 80.85 54.94
N VAL A 124 -20.11 81.20 55.83
CA VAL A 124 -20.78 82.52 55.83
C VAL A 124 -19.83 83.72 56.00
N ASP A 125 -18.63 83.50 56.53
CA ASP A 125 -17.63 84.55 56.81
C ASP A 125 -16.48 84.57 55.80
N ILE A 126 -16.46 83.64 54.86
CA ILE A 126 -15.44 83.51 53.82
C ILE A 126 -16.09 83.47 52.43
N GLU A 127 -15.34 83.86 51.41
CA GLU A 127 -15.82 83.77 50.04
C GLU A 127 -15.25 82.52 49.37
N THR A 128 -16.07 81.46 49.33
CA THR A 128 -15.80 80.21 48.60
C THR A 128 -16.39 80.20 47.19
N GLY A 129 -17.25 81.18 46.87
CA GLY A 129 -17.94 81.28 45.58
C GLY A 129 -19.15 80.34 45.43
N SER A 130 -19.54 79.60 46.46
CA SER A 130 -20.59 78.57 46.39
C SER A 130 -21.23 78.33 47.76
N THR A 131 -22.56 78.14 47.79
CA THR A 131 -23.28 77.66 49.00
C THR A 131 -23.25 76.13 49.15
N ASN A 132 -22.65 75.44 48.18
CA ASN A 132 -22.33 74.01 48.27
C ASN A 132 -20.85 73.81 48.60
N PRO A 133 -20.50 72.72 49.31
CA PRO A 133 -19.12 72.44 49.66
C PRO A 133 -18.19 72.32 48.45
N VAL A 134 -17.09 73.08 48.47
CA VAL A 134 -16.09 73.11 47.38
C VAL A 134 -14.89 72.18 47.62
N THR A 135 -14.86 71.49 48.76
CA THR A 135 -13.89 70.44 49.09
C THR A 135 -14.59 69.11 49.34
N ALA A 136 -13.83 68.02 49.48
CA ALA A 136 -14.38 66.74 49.93
C ALA A 136 -14.78 66.82 51.42
N PRO A 137 -15.74 65.99 51.89
CA PRO A 137 -16.04 65.91 53.31
C PRO A 137 -14.80 65.43 54.06
N CYS A 138 -14.54 65.99 55.24
CA CYS A 138 -13.43 65.56 56.06
C CYS A 138 -13.56 64.05 56.37
N PRO A 139 -12.54 63.23 56.11
CA PRO A 139 -12.61 61.79 56.37
C PRO A 139 -12.83 61.54 57.85
N VAL A 140 -13.67 60.55 58.16
CA VAL A 140 -14.02 60.19 59.54
C VAL A 140 -13.16 59.02 60.03
N PRO A 141 -12.85 58.94 61.33
CA PRO A 141 -12.17 57.77 61.89
C PRO A 141 -13.06 56.52 61.84
N PHE A 142 -12.47 55.32 61.87
CA PHE A 142 -13.20 54.08 62.08
C PHE A 142 -13.89 54.09 63.45
N ASP A 143 -15.08 53.49 63.55
CA ASP A 143 -15.82 53.39 64.81
C ASP A 143 -15.12 52.45 65.80
N ALA A 144 -14.52 51.37 65.29
CA ALA A 144 -13.71 50.45 66.05
C ALA A 144 -12.55 49.87 65.21
N ALA A 145 -11.33 50.01 65.72
CA ALA A 145 -10.12 49.41 65.17
C ALA A 145 -9.30 48.80 66.32
N PRO A 146 -9.66 47.60 66.82
CA PRO A 146 -8.96 46.98 67.94
C PRO A 146 -7.54 46.55 67.55
N ALA A 147 -6.63 46.54 68.53
CA ALA A 147 -5.29 46.00 68.33
C ALA A 147 -5.33 44.50 67.98
N PRO A 148 -4.50 44.02 67.04
CA PRO A 148 -4.48 42.62 66.64
C PRO A 148 -3.91 41.73 67.75
N THR A 149 -4.31 40.46 67.77
CA THR A 149 -3.69 39.43 68.63
C THR A 149 -2.80 38.50 67.82
N ILE A 150 -1.82 37.89 68.49
CA ILE A 150 -0.90 36.91 67.91
C ILE A 150 -1.20 35.54 68.53
N ASP A 151 -1.50 34.57 67.69
CA ASP A 151 -1.73 33.18 68.07
C ASP A 151 -0.56 32.29 67.62
N GLY A 152 -0.18 31.31 68.44
CA GLY A 152 0.89 30.35 68.17
C GLY A 152 1.97 30.30 69.26
N ALA A 153 2.84 29.30 69.20
CA ALA A 153 3.93 29.14 70.15
C ALA A 153 5.10 30.08 69.81
N VAL A 154 5.57 30.85 70.80
CA VAL A 154 6.65 31.83 70.63
C VAL A 154 8.01 31.15 70.83
N VAL A 155 8.30 30.19 69.96
CA VAL A 155 9.50 29.34 69.94
C VAL A 155 10.03 29.29 68.50
N VAL A 156 11.35 29.26 68.32
CA VAL A 156 11.98 29.10 66.99
C VAL A 156 11.35 27.92 66.23
N ASP A 157 11.23 28.06 64.90
CA ASP A 157 10.60 27.10 63.97
C ASP A 157 9.09 26.87 64.20
N SER A 158 8.42 27.67 65.05
CA SER A 158 6.95 27.69 65.18
C SER A 158 6.34 28.80 64.31
N THR A 159 5.13 28.58 63.79
CA THR A 159 4.40 29.59 63.01
C THR A 159 3.46 30.37 63.91
N LEU A 160 3.60 31.69 63.91
CA LEU A 160 2.66 32.62 64.52
C LEU A 160 1.64 33.08 63.48
N SER A 161 0.42 33.39 63.91
CA SER A 161 -0.65 33.91 63.06
C SER A 161 -1.27 35.16 63.67
N ALA A 162 -1.51 36.19 62.86
CA ALA A 162 -2.09 37.44 63.27
C ALA A 162 -3.61 37.40 63.08
N ASN A 163 -4.34 37.78 64.12
CA ASN A 163 -5.78 38.02 64.04
C ASN A 163 -6.04 39.53 64.14
N PRO A 164 -6.53 40.19 63.06
CA PRO A 164 -6.74 41.64 63.04
C PRO A 164 -7.90 42.13 63.93
N GLY A 165 -8.74 41.22 64.44
CA GLY A 165 -9.95 41.57 65.19
C GLY A 165 -11.09 42.08 64.31
N GLY A 166 -12.25 42.34 64.91
CA GLY A 166 -13.43 42.84 64.20
C GLY A 166 -13.42 44.37 64.09
N TRP A 167 -13.10 44.91 62.92
CA TRP A 167 -13.16 46.36 62.67
C TRP A 167 -14.55 46.79 62.20
N SER A 168 -15.02 47.95 62.67
CA SER A 168 -16.30 48.52 62.25
C SER A 168 -16.14 49.93 61.69
N PRO A 169 -16.62 50.18 60.47
CA PRO A 169 -17.05 49.18 59.49
C PRO A 169 -15.86 48.35 58.96
N ALA A 170 -16.11 47.16 58.40
CA ALA A 170 -15.05 46.23 57.98
C ALA A 170 -14.02 46.86 57.01
N ALA A 171 -12.74 46.50 57.15
CA ALA A 171 -11.62 47.04 56.41
C ALA A 171 -10.81 45.93 55.72
N ASP A 172 -10.04 46.29 54.68
CA ASP A 172 -9.03 45.42 54.09
C ASP A 172 -7.72 45.55 54.88
N PHE A 173 -7.07 44.42 55.18
CA PHE A 173 -5.90 44.36 56.07
C PHE A 173 -4.60 44.01 55.34
N THR A 174 -3.53 44.67 55.75
CA THR A 174 -2.15 44.28 55.45
C THR A 174 -1.37 44.11 56.75
N TYR A 175 -0.39 43.20 56.75
CA TYR A 175 0.37 42.82 57.94
C TYR A 175 1.85 43.17 57.76
N GLN A 176 2.52 43.50 58.86
CA GLN A 176 3.97 43.58 58.95
C GLN A 176 4.39 43.06 60.32
N TRP A 177 5.11 41.93 60.33
CA TRP A 177 5.68 41.36 61.55
C TRP A 177 6.98 42.07 61.92
N ASN A 178 7.20 42.23 63.21
CA ASN A 178 8.32 42.97 63.77
C ASN A 178 9.00 42.14 64.86
N LEU A 179 10.33 42.23 64.95
CA LEU A 179 11.12 41.72 66.06
C LEU A 179 11.65 42.90 66.88
N ASP A 180 11.38 42.90 68.19
CA ASP A 180 11.69 44.01 69.11
C ASP A 180 11.22 45.38 68.57
N GLY A 181 10.04 45.38 67.94
CA GLY A 181 9.43 46.58 67.36
C GLY A 181 9.99 47.01 66.00
N GLN A 182 10.98 46.32 65.43
CA GLN A 182 11.53 46.63 64.10
C GLN A 182 10.97 45.71 63.01
N PRO A 183 10.55 46.24 61.83
CA PRO A 183 9.92 45.45 60.78
C PRO A 183 10.89 44.45 60.16
N VAL A 184 10.43 43.20 60.03
CA VAL A 184 11.18 42.14 59.36
C VAL A 184 10.85 42.16 57.87
N GLY A 185 11.86 42.42 57.03
CA GLY A 185 11.68 42.48 55.58
C GLY A 185 11.01 41.22 55.01
N GLY A 186 9.92 41.41 54.26
CA GLY A 186 9.16 40.32 53.63
C GLY A 186 8.19 39.55 54.54
N ALA A 187 8.19 39.81 55.86
CA ALA A 187 7.24 39.21 56.79
C ALA A 187 5.91 39.97 56.81
N THR A 188 5.19 39.95 55.68
CA THR A 188 3.96 40.72 55.47
C THR A 188 2.69 39.87 55.31
N ALA A 189 2.82 38.55 55.42
CA ALA A 189 1.68 37.64 55.42
C ALA A 189 0.97 37.61 56.79
N GLN A 190 -0.28 37.16 56.80
CA GLN A 190 -1.04 37.01 58.05
C GLN A 190 -0.40 36.01 59.03
N SER A 191 0.39 35.05 58.54
CA SER A 191 1.14 34.10 59.36
C SER A 191 2.63 34.17 59.08
N TRP A 192 3.47 33.92 60.10
CA TRP A 192 4.92 34.02 60.02
C TRP A 192 5.63 32.89 60.79
N LEU A 193 6.48 32.13 60.09
CA LEU A 193 7.36 31.12 60.69
C LEU A 193 8.55 31.81 61.35
N LEU A 194 8.75 31.57 62.65
CA LEU A 194 9.83 32.21 63.40
C LEU A 194 11.21 31.64 63.01
N PRO A 195 12.11 32.46 62.44
CA PRO A 195 13.48 32.04 62.18
C PRO A 195 14.29 31.95 63.48
N ASP A 196 15.42 31.26 63.45
CA ASP A 196 16.39 31.20 64.55
C ASP A 196 16.90 32.60 64.98
N THR A 197 16.97 33.56 64.05
CA THR A 197 17.29 34.97 64.31
C THR A 197 16.26 35.72 65.17
N ALA A 198 15.08 35.14 65.39
CA ALA A 198 14.08 35.65 66.32
C ALA A 198 14.36 35.26 67.78
N LEU A 199 15.24 34.27 68.03
CA LEU A 199 15.56 33.79 69.37
C LEU A 199 15.96 34.93 70.31
N GLY A 200 15.32 35.00 71.48
CA GLY A 200 15.55 36.00 72.51
C GLY A 200 14.83 37.34 72.28
N LYS A 201 14.17 37.53 71.13
CA LYS A 201 13.47 38.77 70.76
C LYS A 201 11.97 38.67 70.98
N SER A 202 11.31 39.77 71.27
CA SER A 202 9.85 39.88 71.31
C SER A 202 9.27 40.06 69.90
N VAL A 203 8.06 39.54 69.65
CA VAL A 203 7.39 39.64 68.35
C VAL A 203 6.16 40.54 68.47
N THR A 204 5.97 41.47 67.54
CA THR A 204 4.70 42.19 67.35
C THR A 204 4.26 42.09 65.89
N VAL A 205 2.97 42.29 65.63
CA VAL A 205 2.44 42.45 64.28
C VAL A 205 1.70 43.77 64.17
N THR A 206 2.05 44.55 63.15
CA THR A 206 1.37 45.79 62.79
C THR A 206 0.37 45.47 61.69
N VAL A 207 -0.90 45.80 61.93
CA VAL A 207 -2.00 45.65 60.99
C VAL A 207 -2.46 47.03 60.54
N THR A 208 -2.45 47.25 59.23
CA THR A 208 -3.00 48.46 58.61
C THR A 208 -4.34 48.14 57.97
N GLY A 209 -5.40 48.82 58.43
CA GLY A 209 -6.76 48.68 57.92
C GLY A 209 -7.17 49.90 57.09
N GLN A 210 -7.66 49.66 55.87
CA GLN A 210 -8.08 50.71 54.93
C GLN A 210 -9.51 50.52 54.45
N ARG A 211 -10.24 51.64 54.32
CA ARG A 211 -11.59 51.71 53.73
C ARG A 211 -11.82 53.11 53.14
N SER A 212 -12.38 53.18 51.94
CA SER A 212 -12.68 54.46 51.27
C SER A 212 -13.62 55.34 52.12
N GLY A 213 -13.31 56.65 52.24
CA GLY A 213 -14.05 57.62 53.08
C GLY A 213 -13.64 57.66 54.55
N TYR A 214 -12.78 56.72 55.00
CA TYR A 214 -12.27 56.64 56.37
C TYR A 214 -10.78 56.97 56.44
N ILE A 215 -10.34 57.52 57.57
CA ILE A 215 -8.92 57.72 57.85
C ILE A 215 -8.27 56.32 57.98
N THR A 216 -7.21 56.04 57.23
CA THR A 216 -6.43 54.79 57.36
C THR A 216 -5.96 54.66 58.81
N ALA A 217 -6.26 53.52 59.44
CA ALA A 217 -5.80 53.25 60.80
C ALA A 217 -4.76 52.14 60.79
N VAL A 218 -3.77 52.30 61.66
CA VAL A 218 -2.67 51.38 61.86
C VAL A 218 -2.64 51.03 63.34
N VAL A 219 -2.70 49.74 63.64
CA VAL A 219 -2.67 49.23 65.01
C VAL A 219 -1.68 48.09 65.11
N THR A 220 -0.95 48.04 66.22
CA THR A 220 0.07 47.03 66.48
C THR A 220 -0.33 46.19 67.69
N SER A 221 -0.08 44.88 67.62
CA SER A 221 -0.32 43.98 68.75
C SER A 221 0.54 44.35 69.96
N ALA A 222 0.16 43.87 71.15
CA ALA A 222 1.10 43.82 72.25
C ALA A 222 2.31 42.90 71.89
N PRO A 223 3.52 43.19 72.39
CA PRO A 223 4.68 42.31 72.19
C PRO A 223 4.47 40.97 72.90
N THR A 224 4.85 39.89 72.22
CA THR A 224 4.95 38.57 72.85
C THR A 224 6.06 38.54 73.89
N THR A 225 6.11 37.49 74.72
CA THR A 225 7.35 37.15 75.42
C THR A 225 8.49 36.92 74.43
N ALA A 226 9.74 37.02 74.89
CA ALA A 226 10.90 36.70 74.06
C ALA A 226 10.81 35.27 73.51
N VAL A 227 11.14 35.10 72.22
CA VAL A 227 11.16 33.78 71.56
C VAL A 227 12.18 32.89 72.25
N THR A 228 11.77 31.68 72.65
CA THR A 228 12.67 30.71 73.28
C THR A 228 13.21 29.69 72.28
N ALA A 229 14.28 28.99 72.67
CA ALA A 229 14.89 27.97 71.85
C ALA A 229 14.01 26.72 71.79
N ALA A 230 13.95 26.08 70.63
CA ALA A 230 13.30 24.79 70.48
C ALA A 230 14.16 23.67 71.11
N THR A 231 13.56 22.50 71.31
CA THR A 231 14.27 21.33 71.88
C THR A 231 14.51 20.27 70.82
N LEU A 232 15.63 19.56 70.94
CA LEU A 232 15.92 18.41 70.08
C LEU A 232 15.21 17.17 70.62
N THR A 233 14.61 16.38 69.73
CA THR A 233 14.25 15.00 70.06
C THR A 233 15.52 14.16 69.99
N THR A 234 15.88 13.45 71.05
CA THR A 234 17.16 12.73 71.16
C THR A 234 16.96 11.24 71.36
N VAL A 235 17.93 10.45 70.89
CA VAL A 235 18.05 9.02 71.12
C VAL A 235 19.35 8.76 71.88
N THR A 236 19.33 7.90 72.89
CA THR A 236 20.54 7.57 73.67
C THR A 236 21.62 6.98 72.75
N PRO A 237 22.85 7.53 72.76
CA PRO A 237 23.91 7.05 71.90
C PRO A 237 24.37 5.65 72.29
N THR A 238 24.89 4.92 71.32
CA THR A 238 25.45 3.57 71.51
C THR A 238 26.90 3.50 71.04
N ILE A 239 27.62 2.46 71.47
CA ILE A 239 28.95 2.15 70.97
C ILE A 239 28.84 0.97 70.01
N SER A 240 29.40 1.15 68.82
CA SER A 240 29.58 0.10 67.82
C SER A 240 31.05 -0.31 67.75
N GLY A 241 31.31 -1.52 67.26
CA GLY A 241 32.65 -2.12 67.22
C GLY A 241 32.83 -3.21 68.27
N THR A 242 33.88 -4.02 68.10
CA THR A 242 34.17 -5.13 69.03
C THR A 242 35.11 -4.65 70.13
N PRO A 243 34.80 -4.88 71.43
CA PRO A 243 35.59 -4.38 72.55
C PRO A 243 36.86 -5.21 72.77
N THR A 244 37.77 -5.21 71.79
CA THR A 244 39.07 -5.90 71.84
C THR A 244 40.21 -4.91 71.78
N ILE A 245 41.26 -5.17 72.56
CA ILE A 245 42.49 -4.36 72.59
C ILE A 245 43.07 -4.26 71.17
N GLY A 246 43.37 -3.03 70.75
CA GLY A 246 43.86 -2.70 69.42
C GLY A 246 42.77 -2.50 68.37
N SER A 247 41.49 -2.57 68.72
CA SER A 247 40.37 -2.28 67.82
C SER A 247 39.77 -0.90 68.08
N ASP A 248 39.25 -0.27 67.03
CA ASP A 248 38.51 0.99 67.15
C ASP A 248 37.05 0.71 67.47
N VAL A 249 36.53 1.38 68.49
CA VAL A 249 35.10 1.46 68.81
C VAL A 249 34.59 2.83 68.39
N THR A 250 33.36 2.91 67.88
CA THR A 250 32.81 4.14 67.30
C THR A 250 31.49 4.49 67.93
N ALA A 251 31.35 5.75 68.32
CA ALA A 251 30.14 6.32 68.87
C ALA A 251 29.09 6.48 67.77
N VAL A 252 27.87 6.06 68.07
CA VAL A 252 26.71 6.23 67.20
C VAL A 252 25.75 7.18 67.93
N PRO A 253 25.65 8.46 67.52
CA PRO A 253 24.82 9.46 68.19
C PRO A 253 23.33 9.12 68.28
N GLY A 254 22.79 8.43 67.27
CA GLY A 254 21.35 8.24 67.07
C GLY A 254 20.72 9.37 66.25
N ASP A 255 19.43 9.20 65.90
CA ASP A 255 18.70 10.12 65.03
C ASP A 255 18.14 11.31 65.83
N TRP A 256 18.98 12.32 66.11
CA TRP A 256 18.50 13.52 66.79
C TRP A 256 17.83 14.44 65.76
N ALA A 257 16.66 14.99 66.09
CA ALA A 257 15.86 15.77 65.16
C ALA A 257 15.33 17.05 65.80
N PRO A 258 15.07 18.11 65.01
CA PRO A 258 15.25 18.22 63.55
C PRO A 258 16.72 18.42 63.10
N GLN A 259 17.02 18.07 61.85
CA GLN A 259 18.36 18.20 61.24
C GLN A 259 18.58 19.60 60.60
N PRO A 260 19.83 20.06 60.42
CA PRO A 260 21.09 19.41 60.79
C PRO A 260 21.44 19.56 62.29
N VAL A 261 21.99 18.52 62.91
CA VAL A 261 22.57 18.54 64.28
C VAL A 261 24.09 18.34 64.21
N ILE A 262 24.84 19.16 64.93
CA ILE A 262 26.31 19.09 65.02
C ILE A 262 26.69 18.30 66.28
N TYR A 263 27.50 17.25 66.14
CA TYR A 263 27.89 16.37 67.26
C TYR A 263 29.34 16.54 67.70
N SER A 264 29.59 16.37 68.99
CA SER A 264 30.91 16.26 69.62
C SER A 264 30.94 15.08 70.61
N TYR A 265 32.12 14.50 70.83
CA TYR A 265 32.29 13.23 71.55
C TYR A 265 33.30 13.35 72.70
N ALA A 266 33.12 12.56 73.76
CA ALA A 266 34.10 12.33 74.81
C ALA A 266 34.04 10.88 75.28
N TRP A 267 35.09 10.09 75.01
CA TRP A 267 35.17 8.71 75.45
C TRP A 267 35.57 8.60 76.93
N LEU A 268 35.01 7.64 77.64
CA LEU A 268 35.21 7.44 79.07
C LEU A 268 35.71 6.02 79.37
N ARG A 269 36.69 5.92 80.28
CA ARG A 269 37.15 4.67 80.89
C ARG A 269 36.73 4.65 82.35
N ASN A 270 35.95 3.66 82.74
CA ASN A 270 35.32 3.55 84.06
C ASN A 270 34.63 4.86 84.48
N ASN A 271 33.81 5.41 83.57
CA ASN A 271 33.09 6.69 83.71
C ASN A 271 33.94 7.95 83.85
N LYS A 272 35.26 7.89 83.61
CA LYS A 272 36.15 9.06 83.58
C LYS A 272 36.62 9.36 82.15
N ALA A 273 36.55 10.61 81.73
CA ALA A 273 36.95 11.02 80.39
C ALA A 273 38.42 10.65 80.10
N ILE A 274 38.65 10.07 78.93
CA ILE A 274 39.97 9.71 78.41
C ILE A 274 40.53 10.94 77.70
N ALA A 275 41.63 11.50 78.20
CA ALA A 275 42.23 12.72 77.66
C ALA A 275 42.54 12.57 76.16
N GLY A 276 42.09 13.54 75.35
CA GLY A 276 42.30 13.58 73.90
C GLY A 276 41.36 12.68 73.07
N ALA A 277 40.54 11.83 73.70
CA ALA A 277 39.62 10.95 72.98
C ALA A 277 38.27 11.65 72.70
N THR A 278 38.31 12.63 71.78
CA THR A 278 37.14 13.46 71.40
C THR A 278 36.63 13.20 69.98
N ALA A 279 37.26 12.27 69.25
CA ALA A 279 36.79 11.83 67.95
C ALA A 279 35.60 10.87 68.08
N ALA A 280 34.82 10.75 67.01
CA ALA A 280 33.71 9.80 66.94
C ALA A 280 34.17 8.34 67.15
N SER A 281 35.43 8.02 66.89
CA SER A 281 36.02 6.70 67.10
C SER A 281 37.17 6.75 68.11
N TYR A 282 37.31 5.68 68.91
CA TYR A 282 38.38 5.50 69.89
C TYR A 282 39.05 4.13 69.75
N ARG A 283 40.37 4.12 69.62
CA ARG A 283 41.18 2.91 69.58
C ARG A 283 41.41 2.36 70.97
N LEU A 284 40.91 1.16 71.25
CA LEU A 284 41.15 0.47 72.52
C LEU A 284 42.63 0.12 72.64
N THR A 285 43.23 0.49 73.77
CA THR A 285 44.63 0.30 74.12
C THR A 285 44.76 -0.77 75.20
N SER A 286 45.98 -1.26 75.46
CA SER A 286 46.22 -2.23 76.54
C SER A 286 45.75 -1.74 77.92
N ALA A 287 45.70 -0.42 78.15
CA ALA A 287 45.17 0.17 79.38
C ALA A 287 43.66 0.00 79.56
N ASP A 288 42.92 -0.35 78.50
CA ASP A 288 41.48 -0.61 78.55
C ASP A 288 41.15 -2.05 78.96
N ALA A 289 42.14 -2.96 79.02
CA ALA A 289 41.92 -4.38 79.30
C ALA A 289 41.29 -4.59 80.69
N GLY A 290 40.07 -5.12 80.72
CA GLY A 290 39.28 -5.32 81.92
C GLY A 290 38.52 -4.09 82.42
N ALA A 291 38.62 -2.94 81.75
CA ALA A 291 37.88 -1.72 82.07
C ALA A 291 36.52 -1.64 81.34
N ALA A 292 35.61 -0.81 81.87
CA ALA A 292 34.34 -0.47 81.24
C ALA A 292 34.48 0.83 80.42
N ILE A 293 34.21 0.79 79.11
CA ILE A 293 34.35 1.93 78.20
C ILE A 293 32.97 2.46 77.80
N SER A 294 32.70 3.76 77.92
CA SER A 294 31.47 4.44 77.46
C SER A 294 31.82 5.69 76.63
N VAL A 295 30.83 6.30 75.95
CA VAL A 295 31.03 7.58 75.23
C VAL A 295 29.89 8.55 75.54
N SER A 296 30.25 9.79 75.84
CA SER A 296 29.32 10.91 75.96
C SER A 296 29.26 11.67 74.63
N VAL A 297 28.05 11.86 74.10
CA VAL A 297 27.78 12.52 72.82
C VAL A 297 26.94 13.77 73.07
N THR A 298 27.42 14.92 72.59
CA THR A 298 26.76 16.22 72.72
C THR A 298 26.35 16.72 71.34
N GLY A 299 25.06 17.03 71.15
CA GLY A 299 24.49 17.54 69.90
C GLY A 299 23.93 18.96 70.06
N SER A 300 24.21 19.83 69.08
CA SER A 300 23.75 21.23 69.04
C SER A 300 23.19 21.62 67.66
N ARG A 301 22.20 22.52 67.64
CA ARG A 301 21.61 23.14 66.44
C ARG A 301 21.27 24.60 66.75
N PRO A 302 21.61 25.59 65.89
CA PRO A 302 21.22 26.99 66.10
C PRO A 302 19.71 27.14 66.32
N GLY A 303 19.31 27.95 67.29
CA GLY A 303 17.89 28.08 67.69
C GLY A 303 17.38 26.98 68.63
N TYR A 304 18.19 25.97 68.96
CA TYR A 304 17.82 24.83 69.80
C TYR A 304 18.71 24.70 71.05
N THR A 305 18.17 24.12 72.12
CA THR A 305 18.98 23.78 73.32
C THR A 305 19.94 22.62 73.04
N THR A 306 21.22 22.79 73.34
CA THR A 306 22.24 21.73 73.27
C THR A 306 21.97 20.62 74.29
N VAL A 307 22.11 19.35 73.89
CA VAL A 307 21.88 18.18 74.75
C VAL A 307 23.10 17.26 74.75
N SER A 308 23.42 16.63 75.89
CA SER A 308 24.49 15.62 76.02
C SER A 308 23.98 14.35 76.69
N LEU A 309 24.27 13.18 76.08
CA LEU A 309 23.87 11.86 76.57
C LEU A 309 25.06 10.89 76.56
N THR A 310 25.14 9.98 77.54
CA THR A 310 26.21 8.99 77.64
C THR A 310 25.69 7.59 77.33
N SER A 311 26.44 6.83 76.54
CA SER A 311 26.12 5.45 76.20
C SER A 311 26.23 4.50 77.40
N ALA A 312 25.60 3.33 77.30
CA ALA A 312 25.97 2.19 78.15
C ALA A 312 27.46 1.83 77.96
N SER A 313 28.08 1.26 78.99
CA SER A 313 29.48 0.86 78.93
C SER A 313 29.66 -0.55 78.35
N ILE A 314 30.78 -0.77 77.67
CA ILE A 314 31.23 -2.06 77.13
C ILE A 314 32.44 -2.56 77.94
N SER A 315 32.52 -3.86 78.23
CA SER A 315 33.68 -4.46 78.92
C SER A 315 34.71 -5.00 77.92
N VAL A 316 35.97 -4.66 78.12
CA VAL A 316 37.08 -5.09 77.24
C VAL A 316 37.78 -6.33 77.84
N GLY A 317 37.82 -7.45 77.12
CA GLY A 317 38.36 -8.73 77.62
C GLY A 317 39.89 -8.80 77.73
N ARG A 318 40.43 -9.63 78.64
CA ARG A 318 41.88 -9.94 78.79
C ARG A 318 42.37 -10.91 77.70
N ALA A 319 43.65 -10.92 77.34
CA ALA A 319 44.17 -11.89 76.36
C ALA A 319 44.54 -13.26 76.98
N LEU A 320 44.28 -14.38 76.28
CA LEU A 320 44.80 -15.71 76.65
C LEU A 320 46.33 -15.74 76.52
N THR A 321 47.04 -16.36 77.47
CA THR A 321 48.51 -16.28 77.56
C THR A 321 49.25 -17.40 76.84
N ALA A 322 48.64 -18.59 76.69
CA ALA A 322 49.19 -19.67 75.86
C ALA A 322 48.13 -20.15 74.86
N THR A 323 48.46 -20.04 73.57
CA THR A 323 47.59 -20.39 72.43
C THR A 323 48.38 -21.22 71.41
N PRO A 324 48.68 -22.51 71.70
CA PRO A 324 49.48 -23.34 70.81
C PRO A 324 48.80 -23.58 69.46
N THR A 325 49.60 -23.70 68.40
CA THR A 325 49.10 -24.07 67.07
C THR A 325 48.73 -25.55 67.05
N PRO A 326 47.51 -25.92 66.63
CA PRO A 326 47.10 -27.32 66.58
C PRO A 326 47.87 -28.10 65.51
N THR A 327 48.05 -29.41 65.73
CA THR A 327 48.62 -30.33 64.74
C THR A 327 47.57 -31.34 64.24
N ILE A 328 47.74 -31.83 63.02
CA ILE A 328 46.89 -32.87 62.42
C ILE A 328 47.70 -34.16 62.29
N SER A 329 47.12 -35.29 62.72
CA SER A 329 47.64 -36.64 62.48
C SER A 329 46.61 -37.51 61.75
N GLY A 330 47.08 -38.60 61.13
CA GLY A 330 46.26 -39.53 60.32
C GLY A 330 46.73 -39.60 58.86
N THR A 331 46.22 -40.59 58.12
CA THR A 331 46.57 -40.79 56.71
C THR A 331 45.80 -39.82 55.81
N ALA A 332 46.50 -39.11 54.92
CA ALA A 332 45.95 -38.07 54.05
C ALA A 332 45.23 -38.63 52.79
N VAL A 333 44.38 -39.64 52.98
CA VAL A 333 43.66 -40.32 51.90
C VAL A 333 42.17 -40.33 52.21
N VAL A 334 41.33 -40.03 51.21
CA VAL A 334 39.86 -40.07 51.33
C VAL A 334 39.39 -41.36 52.00
N GLY A 335 38.48 -41.25 52.96
CA GLY A 335 37.98 -42.33 53.81
C GLY A 335 38.73 -42.48 55.14
N SER A 336 39.95 -41.95 55.25
CA SER A 336 40.73 -41.97 56.49
C SER A 336 40.27 -40.88 57.45
N LYS A 337 40.48 -41.10 58.76
CA LYS A 337 40.18 -40.16 59.83
C LYS A 337 41.41 -39.31 60.17
N LEU A 338 41.28 -37.99 60.10
CA LEU A 338 42.24 -37.03 60.63
C LEU A 338 41.88 -36.65 62.06
N THR A 339 42.88 -36.43 62.90
CA THR A 339 42.73 -36.05 64.32
C THR A 339 43.50 -34.77 64.60
N ALA A 340 42.83 -33.81 65.26
CA ALA A 340 43.38 -32.52 65.67
C ALA A 340 43.84 -32.56 67.12
N THR A 341 45.11 -32.21 67.37
CA THR A 341 45.66 -32.05 68.72
C THR A 341 45.85 -30.56 68.99
N ALA A 342 45.08 -30.01 69.94
CA ALA A 342 44.99 -28.58 70.18
C ALA A 342 46.11 -27.96 71.04
N GLY A 343 46.90 -28.78 71.75
CA GLY A 343 47.87 -28.31 72.75
C GLY A 343 47.22 -27.75 74.03
N GLY A 344 48.03 -27.37 75.03
CA GLY A 344 47.54 -26.81 76.30
C GLY A 344 47.31 -25.30 76.26
N TRP A 345 46.07 -24.85 76.34
CA TRP A 345 45.69 -23.42 76.35
C TRP A 345 45.66 -22.86 77.77
N LYS A 346 46.16 -21.64 78.00
CA LYS A 346 46.23 -21.00 79.33
C LYS A 346 45.65 -19.58 79.37
N PRO A 347 45.06 -19.16 80.50
CA PRO A 347 44.90 -19.90 81.77
C PRO A 347 43.78 -20.95 81.73
N GLU A 348 44.00 -22.13 82.32
CA GLU A 348 43.06 -23.27 82.33
C GLU A 348 41.93 -23.07 83.37
N PRO A 349 40.71 -23.64 83.18
CA PRO A 349 40.18 -24.30 81.97
C PRO A 349 39.87 -23.32 80.84
N VAL A 350 40.10 -23.74 79.60
CA VAL A 350 39.73 -23.04 78.35
C VAL A 350 38.83 -23.97 77.54
N ALA A 351 37.65 -23.52 77.15
CA ALA A 351 36.77 -24.30 76.27
C ALA A 351 37.28 -24.23 74.84
N LEU A 352 37.45 -25.39 74.19
CA LEU A 352 37.95 -25.50 72.81
C LEU A 352 36.82 -25.83 71.84
N LYS A 353 36.79 -25.12 70.71
CA LYS A 353 35.94 -25.44 69.55
C LYS A 353 36.82 -25.71 68.34
N TYR A 354 36.47 -26.72 67.55
CA TYR A 354 37.19 -27.09 66.33
C TYR A 354 36.37 -26.67 65.11
N SER A 355 37.05 -26.29 64.03
CA SER A 355 36.46 -26.03 62.73
C SER A 355 37.43 -26.51 61.65
N TRP A 356 37.09 -27.61 60.99
CA TRP A 356 37.88 -28.12 59.87
C TRP A 356 37.57 -27.34 58.60
N SER A 357 38.60 -27.02 57.81
CA SER A 357 38.43 -26.28 56.56
C SER A 357 39.06 -27.02 55.38
N ARG A 358 38.37 -26.95 54.24
CA ARG A 358 38.80 -27.46 52.94
C ARG A 358 39.22 -26.28 52.07
N ASN A 359 40.50 -26.25 51.65
CA ASN A 359 41.08 -25.16 50.86
C ASN A 359 40.85 -23.77 51.46
N GLY A 360 40.85 -23.68 52.80
CA GLY A 360 40.61 -22.43 53.54
C GLY A 360 39.13 -22.11 53.81
N THR A 361 38.18 -22.89 53.30
CA THR A 361 36.74 -22.73 53.60
C THR A 361 36.27 -23.73 54.64
N ALA A 362 35.56 -23.29 55.68
CA ALA A 362 35.04 -24.16 56.73
C ALA A 362 34.09 -25.23 56.17
N ILE A 363 34.25 -26.46 56.64
CA ILE A 363 33.42 -27.61 56.29
C ILE A 363 32.24 -27.66 57.26
N ALA A 364 31.02 -27.46 56.76
CA ALA A 364 29.82 -27.45 57.58
C ALA A 364 29.68 -28.74 58.41
N GLY A 365 29.40 -28.60 59.71
CA GLY A 365 29.22 -29.72 60.65
C GLY A 365 30.52 -30.38 61.14
N ALA A 366 31.69 -30.04 60.59
CA ALA A 366 32.97 -30.58 61.02
C ALA A 366 33.53 -29.81 62.24
N SER A 367 32.86 -29.95 63.39
CA SER A 367 33.19 -29.25 64.64
C SER A 367 33.84 -30.12 65.71
N ALA A 368 34.08 -31.40 65.42
CA ALA A 368 34.73 -32.33 66.32
C ALA A 368 36.26 -32.22 66.23
N ALA A 369 36.97 -32.72 67.25
CA ALA A 369 38.43 -32.85 67.23
C ALA A 369 38.95 -33.80 66.14
N THR A 370 38.07 -34.49 65.41
CA THR A 370 38.42 -35.43 64.35
C THR A 370 37.55 -35.20 63.12
N TYR A 371 38.08 -35.48 61.92
CA TYR A 371 37.38 -35.34 60.66
C TYR A 371 37.69 -36.52 59.72
N THR A 372 36.66 -37.23 59.28
CA THR A 372 36.80 -38.30 58.28
C THR A 372 36.78 -37.68 56.88
N LEU A 373 37.83 -37.92 56.11
CA LEU A 373 37.99 -37.39 54.76
C LEU A 373 36.92 -37.96 53.83
N VAL A 374 36.19 -37.09 53.13
CA VAL A 374 35.15 -37.46 52.16
C VAL A 374 35.68 -37.26 50.73
N PRO A 375 35.02 -37.81 49.68
CA PRO A 375 35.47 -37.66 48.31
C PRO A 375 35.72 -36.23 47.84
N ALA A 376 34.97 -35.25 48.39
CA ALA A 376 35.18 -33.82 48.10
C ALA A 376 36.50 -33.25 48.63
N ASP A 377 37.20 -33.94 49.54
CA ASP A 377 38.51 -33.55 50.06
C ASP A 377 39.67 -33.95 49.14
N SER A 378 39.44 -34.81 48.14
CA SER A 378 40.47 -35.26 47.20
C SER A 378 41.22 -34.10 46.55
N GLY A 379 42.54 -34.00 46.78
CA GLY A 379 43.36 -32.90 46.27
C GLY A 379 43.23 -31.58 46.99
N ALA A 380 42.36 -31.48 48.00
CA ALA A 380 42.20 -30.30 48.81
C ALA A 380 43.27 -30.25 49.92
N LYS A 381 43.54 -29.04 50.38
CA LYS A 381 44.31 -28.77 51.59
C LYS A 381 43.36 -28.71 52.78
N ILE A 382 43.47 -29.66 53.70
CA ILE A 382 42.67 -29.71 54.92
C ILE A 382 43.47 -29.15 56.08
N ASN A 383 42.92 -28.16 56.79
CA ASN A 383 43.45 -27.68 58.06
C ASN A 383 42.33 -27.62 59.10
N VAL A 384 42.70 -27.43 60.36
CA VAL A 384 41.76 -27.28 61.46
C VAL A 384 42.08 -26.00 62.22
N THR A 385 41.05 -25.18 62.44
CA THR A 385 41.11 -24.03 63.35
C THR A 385 40.56 -24.44 64.70
N VAL A 386 41.35 -24.23 65.75
CA VAL A 386 40.92 -24.41 67.14
C VAL A 386 40.75 -23.03 67.77
N THR A 387 39.55 -22.77 68.27
CA THR A 387 39.19 -21.54 69.00
C THR A 387 39.07 -21.86 70.48
N GLY A 388 39.93 -21.23 71.30
CA GLY A 388 39.85 -21.27 72.75
C GLY A 388 39.08 -20.07 73.29
N SER A 389 38.13 -20.31 74.19
CA SER A 389 37.33 -19.28 74.87
C SER A 389 37.31 -19.48 76.39
N LYS A 390 37.42 -18.37 77.15
CA LYS A 390 37.31 -18.32 78.61
C LYS A 390 36.62 -17.02 79.01
N SER A 391 35.68 -17.06 79.96
CA SER A 391 34.98 -15.85 80.43
C SER A 391 35.94 -14.80 80.98
N GLY A 392 35.72 -13.52 80.65
CA GLY A 392 36.63 -12.40 80.97
C GLY A 392 37.87 -12.30 80.08
N TYR A 393 38.04 -13.21 79.11
CA TYR A 393 39.15 -13.21 78.16
C TYR A 393 38.64 -13.14 76.72
N SER A 394 39.34 -12.40 75.87
CA SER A 394 39.20 -12.44 74.42
C SER A 394 39.54 -13.83 73.91
N SER A 395 38.64 -14.44 73.15
CA SER A 395 38.89 -15.73 72.51
C SER A 395 40.04 -15.63 71.52
N ALA A 396 40.84 -16.68 71.40
CA ALA A 396 41.90 -16.77 70.39
C ALA A 396 41.69 -18.01 69.52
N SER A 397 42.09 -17.92 68.25
CA SER A 397 42.02 -19.02 67.30
C SER A 397 43.40 -19.31 66.71
N LYS A 398 43.74 -20.58 66.57
CA LYS A 398 44.96 -21.03 65.88
C LYS A 398 44.60 -22.08 64.85
N THR A 399 45.20 -21.98 63.67
CA THR A 399 44.95 -22.90 62.55
C THR A 399 46.20 -23.74 62.32
N SER A 400 46.01 -25.04 62.16
CA SER A 400 47.10 -25.97 61.85
C SER A 400 47.72 -25.68 60.47
N SER A 401 48.92 -26.20 60.22
CA SER A 401 49.38 -26.42 58.85
C SER A 401 48.39 -27.29 58.09
N ALA A 402 48.22 -27.05 56.79
CA ALA A 402 47.30 -27.84 55.98
C ALA A 402 47.95 -29.14 55.51
N VAL A 403 47.20 -30.22 55.58
CA VAL A 403 47.55 -31.52 55.00
C VAL A 403 46.92 -31.59 53.60
N THR A 404 47.73 -31.86 52.58
CA THR A 404 47.21 -32.05 51.21
C THR A 404 46.74 -33.48 51.06
N ILE A 405 45.47 -33.66 50.70
CA ILE A 405 44.88 -34.98 50.54
C ILE A 405 45.20 -35.53 49.16
N GLU A 406 45.57 -36.80 49.10
CA GLU A 406 45.86 -37.48 47.85
C GLU A 406 44.68 -37.35 46.87
N ARG A 407 44.99 -37.04 45.60
CA ARG A 407 43.95 -36.90 44.58
C ARG A 407 43.52 -38.29 44.14
N ILE A 408 42.23 -38.61 44.29
CA ILE A 408 41.65 -39.87 43.82
C ILE A 408 40.65 -39.63 42.70
N LEU A 409 40.43 -40.64 41.87
CA LEU A 409 39.34 -40.64 40.90
C LEU A 409 38.02 -40.87 41.66
N THR A 410 37.12 -39.88 41.64
CA THR A 410 35.91 -39.84 42.48
C THR A 410 34.73 -40.61 41.87
N ALA A 411 34.71 -40.80 40.55
CA ALA A 411 33.78 -41.73 39.89
C ALA A 411 34.59 -42.81 39.17
N THR A 412 34.45 -44.05 39.62
CA THR A 412 35.14 -45.23 39.06
C THR A 412 34.12 -46.34 38.77
N PRO A 413 33.22 -46.13 37.78
CA PRO A 413 32.21 -47.12 37.45
C PRO A 413 32.85 -48.46 37.07
N THR A 414 32.17 -49.56 37.42
CA THR A 414 32.61 -50.90 37.01
C THR A 414 32.52 -51.00 35.49
N PRO A 415 33.62 -51.37 34.79
CA PRO A 415 33.61 -51.46 33.35
C PRO A 415 32.67 -52.57 32.89
N THR A 416 32.05 -52.38 31.73
CA THR A 416 31.20 -53.40 31.11
C THR A 416 31.95 -54.06 29.96
N VAL A 417 31.82 -55.38 29.85
CA VAL A 417 32.28 -56.13 28.69
C VAL A 417 31.10 -56.35 27.77
N SER A 418 31.28 -55.98 26.51
CA SER A 418 30.28 -56.11 25.45
C SER A 418 30.86 -56.93 24.29
N GLY A 419 30.00 -57.58 23.53
CA GLY A 419 30.38 -58.56 22.52
C GLY A 419 29.88 -59.95 22.91
N THR A 420 29.78 -60.83 21.92
CA THR A 420 29.31 -62.21 22.12
C THR A 420 30.48 -63.05 22.66
N PRO A 421 30.34 -63.73 23.81
CA PRO A 421 31.43 -64.51 24.40
C PRO A 421 31.56 -65.86 23.69
N THR A 422 32.03 -65.85 22.45
CA THR A 422 32.24 -67.04 21.61
C THR A 422 33.61 -66.97 20.96
N VAL A 423 34.29 -68.11 20.81
CA VAL A 423 35.61 -68.19 20.16
C VAL A 423 35.60 -67.48 18.80
N GLY A 424 36.60 -66.64 18.55
CA GLY A 424 36.75 -65.83 17.33
C GLY A 424 36.04 -64.48 17.38
N ALA A 425 35.14 -64.24 18.33
CA ALA A 425 34.51 -62.94 18.52
C ALA A 425 35.39 -62.00 19.36
N THR A 426 35.26 -60.69 19.12
CA THR A 426 35.98 -59.67 19.88
C THR A 426 35.10 -59.15 21.01
N LEU A 427 35.58 -59.30 22.24
CA LEU A 427 35.01 -58.60 23.39
C LEU A 427 35.59 -57.19 23.47
N SER A 428 34.76 -56.21 23.84
CA SER A 428 35.14 -54.81 24.02
C SER A 428 34.85 -54.36 25.44
N ALA A 429 35.86 -53.84 26.13
CA ALA A 429 35.76 -53.29 27.46
C ALA A 429 35.39 -51.82 27.39
N LYS A 430 34.26 -51.45 27.97
CA LYS A 430 33.81 -50.07 28.10
C LYS A 430 34.12 -49.58 29.52
N PRO A 431 35.07 -48.64 29.71
CA PRO A 431 35.47 -48.14 31.03
C PRO A 431 34.33 -47.46 31.80
N GLY A 432 33.36 -46.87 31.10
CA GLY A 432 32.42 -45.91 31.68
C GLY A 432 33.05 -44.53 31.86
N SER A 433 32.29 -43.56 32.40
CA SER A 433 32.75 -42.19 32.59
C SER A 433 33.45 -42.04 33.94
N TRP A 434 34.78 -41.96 33.93
CA TRP A 434 35.57 -41.76 35.15
C TRP A 434 35.78 -40.28 35.41
N ALA A 435 35.63 -39.87 36.68
CA ALA A 435 35.74 -38.48 37.08
C ALA A 435 36.90 -38.29 38.07
N PRO A 436 37.59 -37.13 38.01
CA PRO A 436 37.37 -36.04 37.05
C PRO A 436 38.02 -36.31 35.68
N ALA A 437 37.31 -36.03 34.58
CA ALA A 437 37.80 -36.18 33.22
C ALA A 437 38.88 -35.12 32.83
N PRO A 438 39.68 -35.32 31.77
CA PRO A 438 39.89 -36.59 31.06
C PRO A 438 40.72 -37.58 31.90
N VAL A 439 40.43 -38.88 31.77
CA VAL A 439 41.14 -40.00 32.41
C VAL A 439 41.67 -40.91 31.30
N ALA A 440 42.96 -41.24 31.34
CA ALA A 440 43.56 -42.22 30.44
C ALA A 440 43.29 -43.64 30.96
N PHE A 441 43.04 -44.60 30.09
CA PHE A 441 42.71 -45.97 30.48
C PHE A 441 43.76 -46.95 29.96
N ALA A 442 44.24 -47.83 30.84
CA ALA A 442 44.91 -49.07 30.46
C ALA A 442 43.98 -50.25 30.69
N TYR A 443 44.07 -51.25 29.83
CA TYR A 443 43.23 -52.44 29.88
C TYR A 443 44.12 -53.66 30.14
N GLN A 444 43.57 -54.66 30.80
CA GLN A 444 44.16 -55.99 30.92
C GLN A 444 43.03 -57.02 30.92
N TRP A 445 42.98 -57.85 29.89
CA TRP A 445 42.03 -58.96 29.85
C TRP A 445 42.49 -60.12 30.73
N LEU A 446 41.52 -60.75 31.38
CA LEU A 446 41.71 -61.81 32.35
C LEU A 446 40.96 -63.06 31.88
N ARG A 447 41.61 -64.22 31.93
CA ARG A 447 41.00 -65.55 31.74
C ARG A 447 40.99 -66.28 33.07
N ASN A 448 39.81 -66.66 33.55
CA ASN A 448 39.60 -67.27 34.88
C ASN A 448 40.28 -66.46 35.99
N GLY A 449 40.18 -65.12 35.91
CA GLY A 449 40.79 -64.19 36.87
C GLY A 449 42.30 -63.95 36.71
N LYS A 450 43.00 -64.67 35.81
CA LYS A 450 44.44 -64.48 35.55
C LYS A 450 44.70 -63.65 34.31
N ALA A 451 45.73 -62.81 34.32
CA ALA A 451 46.10 -61.96 33.19
C ALA A 451 46.42 -62.77 31.93
N ILE A 452 45.81 -62.40 30.81
CA ILE A 452 46.15 -62.92 29.50
C ILE A 452 47.32 -62.10 28.96
N SER A 453 48.46 -62.75 28.72
CA SER A 453 49.67 -62.08 28.24
C SER A 453 49.42 -61.30 26.94
N GLY A 454 49.88 -60.05 26.89
CA GLY A 454 49.73 -59.16 25.73
C GLY A 454 48.32 -58.59 25.49
N ALA A 455 47.30 -59.03 26.23
CA ALA A 455 45.93 -58.58 26.03
C ALA A 455 45.64 -57.27 26.78
N THR A 456 46.25 -56.18 26.32
CA THR A 456 46.21 -54.86 26.99
C THR A 456 45.40 -53.80 26.24
N SER A 457 44.77 -54.16 25.12
CA SER A 457 43.91 -53.27 24.33
C SER A 457 42.49 -53.17 24.93
N SER A 458 41.75 -52.12 24.57
CA SER A 458 40.33 -51.95 24.94
C SER A 458 39.41 -53.04 24.36
N SER A 459 39.92 -53.83 23.41
CA SER A 459 39.25 -54.97 22.81
C SER A 459 40.13 -56.22 22.88
N TYR A 460 39.51 -57.40 22.98
CA TYR A 460 40.20 -58.69 22.96
C TYR A 460 39.48 -59.68 22.05
N ALA A 461 40.17 -60.15 21.03
CA ALA A 461 39.69 -61.23 20.18
C ALA A 461 39.82 -62.56 20.96
N LEU A 462 38.68 -63.19 21.23
CA LEU A 462 38.62 -64.49 21.89
C LEU A 462 39.27 -65.54 21.02
N THR A 463 40.23 -66.26 21.57
CA THR A 463 40.95 -67.35 20.90
C THR A 463 40.34 -68.70 21.25
N ALA A 464 40.79 -69.77 20.58
CA ALA A 464 40.39 -71.13 20.94
C ALA A 464 40.76 -71.50 22.38
N THR A 465 41.79 -70.86 22.97
CA THR A 465 42.21 -71.09 24.37
C THR A 465 41.30 -70.45 25.42
N ASP A 466 40.39 -69.58 24.99
CA ASP A 466 39.38 -68.97 25.85
C ASP A 466 38.12 -69.83 25.97
N ALA A 467 37.94 -70.85 25.12
CA ALA A 467 36.75 -71.71 25.11
C ALA A 467 36.48 -72.31 26.51
N GLY A 468 35.27 -72.11 27.02
CA GLY A 468 34.85 -72.56 28.35
C GLY A 468 35.38 -71.73 29.52
N ALA A 469 36.27 -70.77 29.30
CA ALA A 469 36.85 -69.93 30.35
C ALA A 469 35.99 -68.68 30.62
N ALA A 470 36.04 -68.19 31.87
CA ALA A 470 35.44 -66.93 32.26
C ALA A 470 36.38 -65.77 31.91
N VAL A 471 36.00 -64.94 30.94
CA VAL A 471 36.82 -63.80 30.48
C VAL A 471 36.28 -62.49 31.05
N SER A 472 37.15 -61.66 31.63
CA SER A 472 36.81 -60.33 32.16
C SER A 472 37.86 -59.29 31.76
N ALA A 473 37.54 -58.00 31.86
CA ALA A 473 38.49 -56.92 31.61
C ALA A 473 38.74 -56.12 32.89
N LYS A 474 40.00 -56.04 33.32
CA LYS A 474 40.46 -55.08 34.33
C LYS A 474 40.82 -53.78 33.62
N VAL A 475 40.17 -52.69 34.02
CA VAL A 475 40.43 -51.35 33.49
C VAL A 475 41.03 -50.50 34.59
N THR A 476 42.19 -49.91 34.30
CA THR A 476 42.90 -49.00 35.21
C THR A 476 42.87 -47.59 34.64
N GLY A 477 42.28 -46.66 35.38
CA GLY A 477 42.24 -45.25 35.04
C GLY A 477 43.44 -44.50 35.63
N TYR A 478 44.09 -43.69 34.81
CA TYR A 478 45.24 -42.85 35.14
C TYR A 478 44.92 -41.39 34.83
N LYS A 479 45.27 -40.52 35.76
CA LYS A 479 45.27 -39.07 35.54
C LYS A 479 46.47 -38.50 36.28
N ASN A 480 47.22 -37.61 35.62
CA ASN A 480 48.43 -37.06 36.20
C ASN A 480 48.13 -36.39 37.57
N GLY A 481 48.93 -36.73 38.58
CA GLY A 481 48.74 -36.29 39.96
C GLY A 481 47.59 -36.97 40.72
N TYR A 482 46.92 -37.97 40.16
CA TYR A 482 45.89 -38.79 40.82
C TYR A 482 46.38 -40.23 41.03
N THR A 483 46.00 -40.85 42.16
CA THR A 483 46.18 -42.28 42.40
C THR A 483 45.42 -43.08 41.34
N PRO A 484 46.05 -44.00 40.61
CA PRO A 484 45.35 -44.86 39.67
C PRO A 484 44.32 -45.72 40.39
N ALA A 485 43.14 -45.85 39.80
CA ALA A 485 42.11 -46.77 40.29
C ALA A 485 41.88 -47.88 39.26
N SER A 486 41.58 -49.09 39.72
CA SER A 486 41.26 -50.21 38.83
C SER A 486 39.95 -50.87 39.20
N LYS A 487 39.18 -51.25 38.19
CA LYS A 487 37.92 -52.00 38.33
C LYS A 487 37.92 -53.14 37.32
N THR A 488 37.41 -54.29 37.72
CA THR A 488 37.27 -55.47 36.86
C THR A 488 35.80 -55.65 36.51
N SER A 489 35.51 -55.89 35.23
CA SER A 489 34.16 -56.20 34.78
C SER A 489 33.64 -57.50 35.38
N ALA A 490 32.32 -57.73 35.31
CA ALA A 490 31.82 -59.09 35.43
C ALA A 490 32.47 -59.98 34.35
N ALA A 491 32.72 -61.26 34.70
CA ALA A 491 33.26 -62.22 33.75
C ALA A 491 32.14 -62.78 32.87
N VAL A 492 32.45 -62.99 31.60
CA VAL A 492 31.59 -63.67 30.63
C VAL A 492 32.19 -65.04 30.32
N THR A 493 31.40 -66.10 30.48
CA THR A 493 31.84 -67.45 30.12
C THR A 493 31.84 -67.59 28.60
N VAL A 494 32.99 -67.91 28.03
CA VAL A 494 33.14 -68.10 26.60
C VAL A 494 32.58 -69.47 26.21
N GLY A 495 31.64 -69.51 25.26
CA GLY A 495 31.06 -70.76 24.80
C GLY A 495 32.11 -71.72 24.21
N ASN A 496 31.94 -73.03 24.45
CA ASN A 496 32.79 -74.07 23.85
C ASN A 496 32.70 -74.02 22.31
N ALA A 497 33.66 -74.56 21.55
CA ALA A 497 33.56 -74.62 20.08
C ALA A 497 33.37 -76.06 19.60
N LEU A 498 32.55 -76.26 18.55
CA LEU A 498 32.45 -77.56 17.87
C LEU A 498 33.76 -77.83 17.11
N THR A 499 34.33 -79.02 17.23
CA THR A 499 35.71 -79.36 16.80
C THR A 499 35.79 -80.11 15.47
N LYS A 500 34.68 -80.62 14.93
CA LYS A 500 34.59 -81.14 13.55
C LYS A 500 33.48 -80.41 12.81
N THR A 501 33.82 -79.62 11.80
CA THR A 501 32.88 -78.79 11.02
C THR A 501 33.20 -78.87 9.51
N PRO A 502 32.99 -80.02 8.86
CA PRO A 502 33.29 -80.17 7.44
C PRO A 502 32.43 -79.21 6.59
N ALA A 503 33.02 -78.65 5.54
CA ALA A 503 32.29 -77.79 4.62
C ALA A 503 31.17 -78.57 3.93
N PRO A 504 29.93 -78.06 3.88
CA PRO A 504 28.81 -78.77 3.30
C PRO A 504 28.95 -78.79 1.79
N THR A 505 28.45 -79.85 1.14
CA THR A 505 28.44 -79.97 -0.32
C THR A 505 27.02 -79.83 -0.86
N ILE A 506 26.89 -79.22 -2.04
CA ILE A 506 25.62 -79.14 -2.78
C ILE A 506 25.65 -80.17 -3.91
N SER A 507 24.60 -80.97 -4.03
CA SER A 507 24.33 -81.82 -5.19
C SER A 507 23.03 -81.39 -5.90
N GLY A 508 22.89 -81.76 -7.18
CA GLY A 508 21.76 -81.37 -8.04
C GLY A 508 22.16 -80.36 -9.14
N THR A 509 21.36 -80.26 -10.20
CA THR A 509 21.60 -79.32 -11.31
C THR A 509 21.01 -77.95 -10.98
N ALA A 510 21.83 -76.90 -10.99
CA ALA A 510 21.42 -75.52 -10.69
C ALA A 510 20.63 -74.86 -11.85
N ARG A 511 19.41 -75.36 -12.09
CA ARG A 511 18.46 -74.85 -13.10
C ARG A 511 17.12 -74.55 -12.44
N ARG A 512 16.38 -73.59 -13.00
CA ARG A 512 15.02 -73.24 -12.55
C ARG A 512 14.16 -74.50 -12.36
N GLY A 513 13.54 -74.64 -11.19
CA GLY A 513 12.64 -75.74 -10.85
C GLY A 513 13.33 -77.00 -10.33
N SER A 514 14.65 -77.15 -10.49
CA SER A 514 15.41 -78.27 -9.92
C SER A 514 15.55 -78.15 -8.40
N VAL A 515 15.78 -79.27 -7.72
CA VAL A 515 16.08 -79.31 -6.28
C VAL A 515 17.57 -79.49 -6.08
N LEU A 516 18.17 -78.61 -5.28
CA LEU A 516 19.52 -78.72 -4.75
C LEU A 516 19.45 -79.35 -3.36
N THR A 517 20.41 -80.21 -3.03
CA THR A 517 20.47 -80.90 -1.72
C THR A 517 21.81 -80.61 -1.05
N ALA A 518 21.76 -80.24 0.23
CA ALA A 518 22.92 -79.91 1.05
C ALA A 518 23.28 -81.07 1.98
N ALA A 519 24.50 -81.61 1.84
CA ALA A 519 25.04 -82.60 2.76
C ALA A 519 25.93 -81.92 3.82
N SER A 520 25.57 -82.09 5.10
CA SER A 520 26.19 -81.38 6.23
C SER A 520 27.50 -81.98 6.76
N GLY A 521 27.83 -83.23 6.41
CA GLY A 521 28.94 -83.98 7.00
C GLY A 521 28.77 -84.27 8.51
N THR A 522 29.85 -84.71 9.17
CA THR A 522 29.87 -85.11 10.59
C THR A 522 30.29 -83.99 11.54
N TRP A 523 29.53 -83.74 12.61
CA TRP A 523 29.77 -82.66 13.58
C TRP A 523 30.14 -83.23 14.96
N ALA A 524 31.15 -82.66 15.64
CA ALA A 524 31.61 -83.13 16.95
C ALA A 524 31.79 -82.00 17.97
N PRO A 525 31.51 -82.26 19.28
CA PRO A 525 31.03 -83.52 19.85
C PRO A 525 29.51 -83.75 19.59
N ALA A 526 29.13 -84.94 19.11
CA ALA A 526 27.73 -85.31 18.88
C ALA A 526 26.94 -85.49 20.21
N PRO A 527 25.60 -85.43 20.21
CA PRO A 527 24.72 -85.01 19.12
C PRO A 527 24.74 -83.49 18.91
N VAL A 528 24.59 -83.04 17.65
CA VAL A 528 24.55 -81.62 17.23
C VAL A 528 23.27 -81.40 16.43
N ALA A 529 22.47 -80.39 16.79
CA ALA A 529 21.31 -79.98 16.03
C ALA A 529 21.75 -79.21 14.78
N LEU A 530 21.20 -79.54 13.61
CA LEU A 530 21.56 -78.91 12.34
C LEU A 530 20.41 -78.05 11.84
N ALA A 531 20.69 -76.78 11.57
CA ALA A 531 19.79 -75.87 10.88
C ALA A 531 20.38 -75.53 9.50
N TYR A 532 19.54 -75.55 8.47
CA TYR A 532 19.94 -75.20 7.10
C TYR A 532 19.43 -73.80 6.76
N SER A 533 20.16 -73.09 5.92
CA SER A 533 19.72 -71.87 5.25
C SER A 533 20.34 -71.83 3.87
N TRP A 534 19.51 -71.75 2.84
CA TRP A 534 20.00 -71.54 1.48
C TRP A 534 20.18 -70.05 1.21
N LEU A 535 21.23 -69.69 0.50
CA LEU A 535 21.58 -68.30 0.21
C LEU A 535 21.66 -68.08 -1.28
N ARG A 536 21.24 -66.90 -1.69
CA ARG A 536 21.36 -66.34 -3.03
C ARG A 536 22.34 -65.17 -2.95
N ASP A 537 23.49 -65.33 -3.60
CA ASP A 537 24.65 -64.40 -3.54
C ASP A 537 25.05 -64.04 -2.12
N GLY A 538 25.07 -65.03 -1.24
CA GLY A 538 25.40 -64.84 0.18
C GLY A 538 24.27 -64.23 1.03
N THR A 539 23.08 -63.97 0.46
CA THR A 539 21.90 -63.51 1.21
C THR A 539 20.90 -64.65 1.48
N PRO A 540 20.43 -64.87 2.72
CA PRO A 540 19.46 -65.93 3.03
C PRO A 540 18.16 -65.84 2.22
N ILE A 541 17.69 -66.98 1.73
CA ILE A 541 16.42 -67.14 1.02
C ILE A 541 15.34 -67.50 2.05
N ALA A 542 14.33 -66.63 2.20
CA ALA A 542 13.26 -66.82 3.17
C ALA A 542 12.53 -68.16 2.97
N GLY A 543 12.30 -68.89 4.07
CA GLY A 543 11.64 -70.20 4.08
C GLY A 543 12.50 -71.38 3.61
N ALA A 544 13.70 -71.16 3.07
CA ALA A 544 14.59 -72.23 2.61
C ALA A 544 15.46 -72.77 3.76
N THR A 545 14.83 -73.45 4.71
CA THR A 545 15.46 -73.89 5.97
C THR A 545 15.67 -75.40 6.11
N THR A 546 15.39 -76.17 5.05
CA THR A 546 15.59 -77.62 5.02
C THR A 546 16.89 -77.99 4.32
N SER A 547 17.29 -79.27 4.40
CA SER A 547 18.45 -79.81 3.68
C SER A 547 18.28 -79.81 2.15
N SER A 548 17.13 -79.37 1.63
CA SER A 548 16.85 -79.26 0.20
C SER A 548 16.30 -77.88 -0.17
N TYR A 549 16.57 -77.43 -1.40
CA TYR A 549 16.09 -76.17 -1.94
C TYR A 549 15.68 -76.30 -3.40
N ARG A 550 14.43 -75.93 -3.70
CA ARG A 550 13.96 -75.82 -5.07
C ARG A 550 14.38 -74.47 -5.64
N VAL A 551 15.17 -74.48 -6.71
CA VAL A 551 15.61 -73.30 -7.44
C VAL A 551 14.40 -72.58 -8.05
N THR A 552 14.31 -71.28 -7.77
CA THR A 552 13.24 -70.36 -8.16
C THR A 552 13.72 -69.37 -9.24
N ASP A 553 12.79 -68.57 -9.76
CA ASP A 553 13.11 -67.50 -10.72
C ASP A 553 14.06 -66.45 -10.17
N ALA A 554 14.02 -66.17 -8.86
CA ALA A 554 14.88 -65.19 -8.22
C ALA A 554 16.36 -65.63 -8.19
N ASP A 555 16.65 -66.92 -8.37
CA ASP A 555 18.01 -67.46 -8.32
C ASP A 555 18.75 -67.33 -9.65
N ALA A 556 18.07 -67.00 -10.75
CA ALA A 556 18.65 -66.96 -12.09
C ALA A 556 19.92 -66.08 -12.15
N GLY A 557 21.05 -66.69 -12.51
CA GLY A 557 22.36 -66.02 -12.59
C GLY A 557 23.01 -65.68 -11.26
N ARG A 558 22.39 -66.06 -10.15
CA ARG A 558 22.90 -65.89 -8.81
C ARG A 558 23.66 -67.14 -8.38
N VAL A 559 24.57 -66.96 -7.43
CA VAL A 559 25.29 -68.06 -6.81
C VAL A 559 24.46 -68.58 -5.64
N ILE A 560 24.08 -69.85 -5.68
CA ILE A 560 23.39 -70.50 -4.58
C ILE A 560 24.40 -71.23 -3.71
N THR A 561 24.38 -70.94 -2.41
CA THR A 561 25.15 -71.66 -1.39
C THR A 561 24.22 -72.23 -0.33
N ALA A 562 24.66 -73.30 0.34
CA ALA A 562 23.97 -73.88 1.47
C ALA A 562 24.79 -73.59 2.72
N ARG A 563 24.17 -72.90 3.68
CA ARG A 563 24.72 -72.61 5.00
C ARG A 563 24.15 -73.62 5.99
N VAL A 564 25.03 -74.34 6.65
CA VAL A 564 24.66 -75.30 7.70
C VAL A 564 25.19 -74.77 9.02
N THR A 565 24.28 -74.59 9.97
CA THR A 565 24.58 -74.17 11.33
C THR A 565 24.40 -75.37 12.25
N GLY A 566 25.49 -75.83 12.84
CA GLY A 566 25.44 -76.82 13.92
C GLY A 566 25.36 -76.13 15.27
N SER A 567 24.39 -76.50 16.10
CA SER A 567 24.20 -75.98 17.45
C SER A 567 24.15 -77.12 18.48
N LYS A 568 24.74 -76.87 19.65
CA LYS A 568 24.71 -77.75 20.82
C LYS A 568 24.72 -76.88 22.07
N GLY A 569 23.92 -77.20 23.09
CA GLY A 569 23.88 -76.45 24.34
C GLY A 569 25.27 -76.33 24.98
N GLY A 570 25.69 -75.12 25.34
CA GLY A 570 27.03 -74.84 25.88
C GLY A 570 28.14 -74.69 24.82
N TYR A 571 27.84 -74.86 23.53
CA TYR A 571 28.76 -74.67 22.40
C TYR A 571 28.31 -73.51 21.50
N THR A 572 29.28 -72.73 21.05
CA THR A 572 29.17 -71.79 19.94
C THR A 572 28.64 -72.52 18.73
N SER A 573 27.51 -72.04 18.20
CA SER A 573 26.98 -72.60 16.96
C SER A 573 27.95 -72.29 15.83
N VAL A 574 28.49 -73.32 15.20
CA VAL A 574 29.40 -73.11 14.06
C VAL A 574 28.58 -73.15 12.80
N THR A 575 28.75 -72.13 11.98
CA THR A 575 28.19 -72.09 10.63
C THR A 575 29.28 -72.38 9.62
N THR A 576 29.02 -73.29 8.69
CA THR A 576 29.83 -73.47 7.49
C THR A 576 28.98 -73.30 6.24
N THR A 577 29.57 -72.84 5.14
CA THR A 577 28.88 -72.54 3.88
C THR A 577 29.53 -73.35 2.77
N SER A 578 28.71 -73.94 1.90
CA SER A 578 29.21 -74.74 0.78
C SER A 578 29.95 -73.90 -0.25
N LYS A 579 30.68 -74.56 -1.16
CA LYS A 579 31.00 -73.93 -2.46
C LYS A 579 29.70 -73.57 -3.17
N GLY A 580 29.70 -72.43 -3.86
CA GLY A 580 28.53 -71.94 -4.56
C GLY A 580 28.29 -72.67 -5.88
N VAL A 581 27.02 -72.88 -6.22
CA VAL A 581 26.58 -73.32 -7.54
C VAL A 581 25.88 -72.15 -8.24
N THR A 582 26.36 -71.76 -9.41
CA THR A 582 25.71 -70.68 -10.19
C THR A 582 24.48 -71.25 -10.89
N VAL A 583 23.33 -70.65 -10.63
CA VAL A 583 22.09 -71.03 -11.32
C VAL A 583 22.09 -70.43 -12.72
N GLU A 584 21.77 -71.24 -13.72
CA GLU A 584 21.64 -70.77 -15.10
C GLU A 584 20.64 -69.61 -15.21
N LYS A 585 20.97 -68.59 -16.00
CA LYS A 585 20.11 -67.43 -16.22
C LYS A 585 18.91 -67.78 -17.10
N LEU A 586 17.81 -67.06 -16.98
CA LEU A 586 16.73 -67.10 -17.97
C LEU A 586 16.94 -65.98 -18.98
N LEU A 587 16.58 -66.23 -20.25
CA LEU A 587 16.50 -65.16 -21.23
C LEU A 587 15.44 -64.16 -20.73
N THR A 588 15.84 -62.91 -20.55
CA THR A 588 14.98 -61.84 -20.01
C THR A 588 13.95 -61.37 -21.03
N ALA A 589 14.21 -61.59 -22.32
CA ALA A 589 13.22 -61.42 -23.37
C ALA A 589 13.21 -62.65 -24.28
N ALA A 590 12.06 -63.31 -24.35
CA ALA A 590 11.72 -64.37 -25.28
C ALA A 590 10.32 -64.09 -25.82
N PRO A 591 10.19 -63.10 -26.74
CA PRO A 591 8.90 -62.68 -27.26
C PRO A 591 8.27 -63.78 -28.11
N THR A 592 6.94 -63.83 -28.12
CA THR A 592 6.20 -64.72 -29.02
C THR A 592 6.46 -64.30 -30.48
N PRO A 593 6.94 -65.21 -31.35
CA PRO A 593 7.23 -64.85 -32.73
C PRO A 593 5.93 -64.57 -33.49
N THR A 594 6.01 -63.71 -34.49
CA THR A 594 4.89 -63.43 -35.41
C THR A 594 5.22 -63.95 -36.80
N ILE A 595 4.19 -64.42 -37.50
CA ILE A 595 4.28 -64.77 -38.92
C ILE A 595 3.82 -63.56 -39.72
N SER A 596 4.65 -63.10 -40.66
CA SER A 596 4.29 -62.11 -41.67
C SER A 596 4.33 -62.74 -43.07
N GLY A 597 3.71 -62.07 -44.04
CA GLY A 597 3.49 -62.61 -45.39
C GLY A 597 2.02 -62.92 -45.65
N SER A 598 1.63 -62.97 -46.93
CA SER A 598 0.27 -63.33 -47.32
C SER A 598 0.06 -64.83 -47.10
N PRO A 599 -0.92 -65.28 -46.29
CA PRO A 599 -1.20 -66.69 -46.08
C PRO A 599 -1.99 -67.26 -47.27
N THR A 600 -1.34 -67.27 -48.43
CA THR A 600 -1.87 -67.78 -49.70
C THR A 600 -0.88 -68.78 -50.28
N GLU A 601 -1.38 -69.75 -51.04
CA GLU A 601 -0.54 -70.74 -51.69
C GLU A 601 0.59 -70.09 -52.52
N GLY A 602 1.80 -70.61 -52.41
CA GLY A 602 2.99 -70.13 -53.14
C GLY A 602 3.67 -68.89 -52.53
N ALA A 603 3.08 -68.24 -51.53
CA ALA A 603 3.67 -67.09 -50.85
C ALA A 603 4.68 -67.52 -49.76
N THR A 604 5.70 -66.69 -49.54
CA THR A 604 6.66 -66.88 -48.45
C THR A 604 6.14 -66.26 -47.17
N LEU A 605 6.04 -67.08 -46.13
CA LEU A 605 5.84 -66.68 -44.75
C LEU A 605 7.18 -66.41 -44.09
N SER A 606 7.27 -65.36 -43.28
CA SER A 606 8.48 -64.96 -42.58
C SER A 606 8.25 -64.94 -41.08
N ALA A 607 9.14 -65.58 -40.33
CA ALA A 607 9.12 -65.60 -38.88
C ALA A 607 9.86 -64.37 -38.34
N LYS A 608 9.11 -63.45 -37.73
CA LYS A 608 9.68 -62.34 -36.96
C LYS A 608 9.83 -62.78 -35.51
N ALA A 609 11.03 -63.22 -35.15
CA ALA A 609 11.38 -63.75 -33.84
C ALA A 609 11.30 -62.75 -32.68
N GLY A 610 11.30 -61.43 -32.97
CA GLY A 610 11.43 -60.37 -31.96
C GLY A 610 12.84 -60.27 -31.38
N SER A 611 13.05 -59.34 -30.44
CA SER A 611 14.35 -59.13 -29.80
C SER A 611 14.50 -60.04 -28.58
N TRP A 612 15.45 -60.97 -28.65
CA TRP A 612 15.78 -61.87 -27.55
C TRP A 612 16.89 -61.28 -26.70
N ALA A 613 16.75 -61.35 -25.38
CA ALA A 613 17.67 -60.71 -24.45
C ALA A 613 18.13 -61.69 -23.35
N PRO A 614 19.38 -61.56 -22.89
CA PRO A 614 20.39 -60.58 -23.31
C PRO A 614 21.16 -61.01 -24.58
N SER A 615 21.44 -60.06 -25.49
CA SER A 615 22.20 -60.29 -26.74
C SER A 615 23.69 -60.65 -26.50
N PRO A 616 24.38 -61.41 -27.38
CA PRO A 616 23.83 -62.17 -28.50
C PRO A 616 23.11 -63.44 -28.02
N VAL A 617 22.01 -63.79 -28.69
CA VAL A 617 21.23 -65.03 -28.50
C VAL A 617 21.16 -65.75 -29.85
N THR A 618 21.47 -67.04 -29.88
CA THR A 618 21.35 -67.87 -31.09
C THR A 618 19.91 -68.33 -31.26
N LEU A 619 19.31 -68.11 -32.43
CA LEU A 619 17.92 -68.47 -32.74
C LEU A 619 17.84 -69.69 -33.67
N GLY A 620 17.03 -70.69 -33.30
CA GLY A 620 16.60 -71.77 -34.18
C GLY A 620 15.11 -71.66 -34.51
N TYR A 621 14.70 -72.07 -35.72
CA TYR A 621 13.31 -72.02 -36.19
C TYR A 621 12.82 -73.43 -36.54
N GLN A 622 11.51 -73.67 -36.38
CA GLN A 622 10.84 -74.87 -36.88
C GLN A 622 9.39 -74.52 -37.26
N TRP A 623 9.05 -74.63 -38.55
CA TRP A 623 7.67 -74.44 -39.01
C TRP A 623 6.84 -75.70 -38.81
N MET A 624 5.56 -75.50 -38.50
CA MET A 624 4.62 -76.56 -38.14
C MET A 624 3.34 -76.44 -38.99
N ARG A 625 2.79 -77.58 -39.42
CA ARG A 625 1.50 -77.71 -40.08
C ARG A 625 0.56 -78.51 -39.18
N GLY A 626 -0.54 -77.89 -38.74
CA GLY A 626 -1.51 -78.55 -37.85
C GLY A 626 -0.88 -79.05 -36.54
N GLY A 627 0.12 -78.32 -36.02
CA GLY A 627 0.86 -78.70 -34.81
C GLY A 627 1.95 -79.77 -35.00
N LYS A 628 2.14 -80.31 -36.21
CA LYS A 628 3.24 -81.24 -36.54
C LYS A 628 4.38 -80.52 -37.26
N ALA A 629 5.62 -80.88 -36.96
CA ALA A 629 6.78 -80.29 -37.62
C ALA A 629 6.77 -80.57 -39.12
N ILE A 630 6.99 -79.52 -39.92
CA ILE A 630 7.20 -79.64 -41.36
C ILE A 630 8.67 -80.00 -41.56
N SER A 631 8.94 -81.18 -42.12
CA SER A 631 10.30 -81.69 -42.31
C SER A 631 11.15 -80.69 -43.11
N GLY A 632 12.37 -80.42 -42.64
CA GLY A 632 13.33 -79.49 -43.27
C GLY A 632 13.00 -78.00 -43.14
N ALA A 633 11.85 -77.62 -42.58
CA ALA A 633 11.43 -76.22 -42.47
C ALA A 633 12.01 -75.55 -41.22
N THR A 634 13.34 -75.36 -41.20
CA THR A 634 14.09 -74.80 -40.05
C THR A 634 14.66 -73.40 -40.30
N ALA A 635 14.37 -72.80 -41.45
CA ALA A 635 14.76 -71.43 -41.78
C ALA A 635 13.82 -70.40 -41.14
N SER A 636 14.28 -69.14 -41.09
CA SER A 636 13.46 -68.00 -40.66
C SER A 636 12.31 -67.66 -41.61
N THR A 637 12.23 -68.32 -42.77
CA THR A 637 11.16 -68.18 -43.76
C THR A 637 10.66 -69.56 -44.21
N TYR A 638 9.42 -69.61 -44.68
CA TYR A 638 8.77 -70.82 -45.18
C TYR A 638 7.86 -70.48 -46.36
N ARG A 639 8.07 -71.14 -47.50
CA ARG A 639 7.19 -70.97 -48.68
C ARG A 639 5.98 -71.90 -48.54
N ALA A 640 4.78 -71.33 -48.47
CA ALA A 640 3.54 -72.09 -48.40
C ALA A 640 3.35 -72.93 -49.67
N THR A 641 3.17 -74.22 -49.47
CA THR A 641 2.97 -75.24 -50.50
C THR A 641 1.49 -75.57 -50.68
N SER A 642 1.16 -76.30 -51.74
CA SER A 642 -0.20 -76.81 -51.97
C SER A 642 -0.71 -77.67 -50.81
N GLY A 643 0.19 -78.39 -50.12
CA GLY A 643 -0.13 -79.19 -48.93
C GLY A 643 -0.46 -78.38 -47.66
N ASP A 644 -0.28 -77.06 -47.68
CA ASP A 644 -0.62 -76.16 -46.57
C ASP A 644 -2.01 -75.53 -46.73
N VAL A 645 -2.64 -75.63 -47.92
CA VAL A 645 -3.93 -75.01 -48.21
C VAL A 645 -5.01 -75.56 -47.25
N GLY A 646 -5.67 -74.66 -46.53
CA GLY A 646 -6.64 -75.01 -45.48
C GLY A 646 -6.04 -75.53 -44.16
N SER A 647 -4.71 -75.69 -44.08
CA SER A 647 -4.01 -76.06 -42.84
C SER A 647 -3.55 -74.83 -42.06
N THR A 648 -3.51 -74.95 -40.73
CA THR A 648 -2.92 -73.93 -39.85
C THR A 648 -1.41 -74.08 -39.80
N ILE A 649 -0.68 -73.02 -40.15
CA ILE A 649 0.78 -72.94 -40.11
C ILE A 649 1.22 -72.11 -38.90
N THR A 650 2.13 -72.66 -38.08
CA THR A 650 2.80 -71.96 -36.97
C THR A 650 4.32 -72.08 -37.10
N VAL A 651 5.08 -71.24 -36.37
CA VAL A 651 6.53 -71.37 -36.24
C VAL A 651 6.94 -71.38 -34.78
N VAL A 652 7.81 -72.31 -34.40
CA VAL A 652 8.48 -72.37 -33.10
C VAL A 652 9.85 -71.72 -33.24
N VAL A 653 10.15 -70.73 -32.40
CA VAL A 653 11.47 -70.10 -32.31
C VAL A 653 12.10 -70.43 -30.98
N THR A 654 13.33 -70.95 -31.00
CA THR A 654 14.11 -71.32 -29.81
C THR A 654 15.34 -70.44 -29.68
N GLY A 655 15.43 -69.66 -28.61
CA GLY A 655 16.60 -68.86 -28.26
C GLY A 655 17.53 -69.60 -27.29
N SER A 656 18.83 -69.61 -27.59
CA SER A 656 19.87 -70.28 -26.79
C SER A 656 21.05 -69.33 -26.54
N LYS A 657 21.59 -69.34 -25.31
CA LYS A 657 22.79 -68.58 -24.92
C LYS A 657 23.55 -69.33 -23.82
N ALA A 658 24.88 -69.39 -23.90
CA ALA A 658 25.70 -70.06 -22.88
C ALA A 658 25.48 -69.45 -21.48
N GLY A 659 25.29 -70.30 -20.47
CA GLY A 659 24.93 -69.88 -19.12
C GLY A 659 23.46 -69.45 -18.93
N TYR A 660 22.62 -69.62 -19.97
CA TYR A 660 21.18 -69.40 -19.92
C TYR A 660 20.43 -70.69 -20.29
N THR A 661 19.31 -70.95 -19.64
CA THR A 661 18.41 -72.04 -20.03
C THR A 661 17.70 -71.67 -21.35
N PRO A 662 17.76 -72.50 -22.41
CA PRO A 662 17.08 -72.22 -23.69
C PRO A 662 15.57 -72.05 -23.51
N GLN A 663 14.97 -71.17 -24.31
CA GLN A 663 13.52 -70.94 -24.30
C GLN A 663 12.94 -71.02 -25.70
N SER A 664 11.76 -71.64 -25.84
CA SER A 664 11.01 -71.71 -27.08
C SER A 664 9.69 -70.94 -26.99
N ARG A 665 9.25 -70.38 -28.11
CA ARG A 665 7.95 -69.71 -28.27
C ARG A 665 7.32 -70.08 -29.61
N THR A 666 6.01 -70.33 -29.62
CA THR A 666 5.25 -70.68 -30.83
C THR A 666 4.40 -69.51 -31.27
N SER A 667 4.39 -69.20 -32.57
CA SER A 667 3.54 -68.16 -33.12
C SER A 667 2.06 -68.51 -33.04
N SER A 668 1.20 -67.50 -33.18
CA SER A 668 -0.19 -67.75 -33.58
C SER A 668 -0.24 -68.38 -34.97
N GLY A 669 -1.26 -69.19 -35.22
CA GLY A 669 -1.41 -69.91 -36.49
C GLY A 669 -2.02 -69.05 -37.59
N VAL A 670 -1.55 -69.24 -38.83
CA VAL A 670 -2.16 -68.66 -40.03
C VAL A 670 -2.71 -69.77 -40.92
N VAL A 671 -3.92 -69.62 -41.46
CA VAL A 671 -4.53 -70.59 -42.37
C VAL A 671 -4.30 -70.13 -43.80
N ILE A 672 -3.80 -71.02 -44.66
CA ILE A 672 -3.57 -70.70 -46.08
C ILE A 672 -4.90 -70.71 -46.86
N ALA A 673 -5.31 -69.57 -47.42
CA ALA A 673 -6.63 -69.36 -48.06
C ALA A 673 -6.69 -69.81 -49.55
N LYS A 674 -7.89 -70.22 -50.01
CA LYS A 674 -8.25 -70.58 -51.42
C LYS A 674 -8.56 -69.31 -52.26
N LYS A 675 -8.73 -69.39 -53.59
CA LYS A 675 -9.01 -68.22 -54.48
C LYS A 675 -10.37 -68.29 -55.19
N LEU A 676 -11.11 -67.17 -55.30
CA LEU A 676 -12.37 -67.07 -56.10
C LEU A 676 -12.05 -67.11 -57.60
N THR A 677 -12.87 -67.81 -58.39
CA THR A 677 -12.59 -68.11 -59.81
C THR A 677 -13.31 -67.19 -60.80
N THR A 678 -14.45 -66.58 -60.44
CA THR A 678 -15.21 -65.66 -61.32
C THR A 678 -15.60 -64.38 -60.57
N THR A 679 -15.23 -63.20 -61.10
CA THR A 679 -15.34 -61.88 -60.42
C THR A 679 -15.65 -60.72 -61.41
N PRO A 680 -16.92 -60.57 -61.87
CA PRO A 680 -17.31 -59.60 -62.89
C PRO A 680 -17.33 -58.13 -62.39
N VAL A 681 -17.17 -57.16 -63.31
CA VAL A 681 -17.24 -55.71 -63.02
C VAL A 681 -18.70 -55.26 -62.88
N PRO A 682 -19.08 -54.53 -61.81
CA PRO A 682 -20.47 -54.11 -61.58
C PRO A 682 -20.89 -52.88 -62.39
N THR A 683 -22.20 -52.69 -62.61
CA THR A 683 -22.79 -51.49 -63.25
C THR A 683 -23.78 -50.76 -62.32
N ILE A 684 -24.06 -49.48 -62.59
CA ILE A 684 -25.03 -48.63 -61.86
C ILE A 684 -26.26 -48.38 -62.75
N ALA A 685 -27.46 -48.56 -62.21
CA ALA A 685 -28.73 -48.24 -62.86
C ALA A 685 -29.52 -47.17 -62.05
N GLY A 686 -30.29 -46.32 -62.72
CA GLY A 686 -31.06 -45.20 -62.13
C GLY A 686 -30.59 -43.83 -62.63
N GLU A 687 -31.43 -42.80 -62.46
CA GLU A 687 -31.08 -41.42 -62.85
C GLU A 687 -30.17 -40.77 -61.79
N PRO A 688 -29.00 -40.21 -62.15
CA PRO A 688 -28.08 -39.62 -61.18
C PRO A 688 -28.49 -38.18 -60.84
N LYS A 689 -29.48 -38.05 -59.96
CA LYS A 689 -29.98 -36.77 -59.43
C LYS A 689 -30.13 -36.84 -57.91
N VAL A 690 -29.92 -35.72 -57.22
CA VAL A 690 -30.16 -35.64 -55.76
C VAL A 690 -31.61 -36.06 -55.46
N GLY A 691 -31.77 -37.05 -54.58
CA GLY A 691 -33.07 -37.62 -54.21
C GLY A 691 -33.55 -38.81 -55.06
N ALA A 692 -32.93 -39.12 -56.21
CA ALA A 692 -33.28 -40.28 -57.03
C ALA A 692 -32.52 -41.55 -56.58
N THR A 693 -33.07 -42.76 -56.75
CA THR A 693 -32.38 -43.99 -56.30
C THR A 693 -31.48 -44.57 -57.40
N LEU A 694 -30.19 -44.74 -57.10
CA LEU A 694 -29.22 -45.53 -57.85
C LEU A 694 -29.16 -46.98 -57.32
N THR A 695 -28.99 -47.96 -58.20
CA THR A 695 -28.93 -49.40 -57.87
C THR A 695 -27.71 -50.08 -58.51
N ALA A 696 -26.93 -50.80 -57.71
CA ALA A 696 -25.76 -51.58 -58.14
C ALA A 696 -26.17 -52.94 -58.72
N LYS A 697 -25.54 -53.34 -59.82
CA LYS A 697 -25.72 -54.64 -60.49
C LYS A 697 -24.38 -55.41 -60.46
N PRO A 698 -24.21 -56.40 -59.56
CA PRO A 698 -22.90 -57.00 -59.25
C PRO A 698 -22.42 -58.13 -60.17
N GLY A 699 -23.28 -58.71 -61.02
CA GLY A 699 -22.98 -59.93 -61.78
C GLY A 699 -22.89 -61.20 -60.92
N THR A 700 -22.53 -62.35 -61.52
CA THR A 700 -22.45 -63.67 -60.86
C THR A 700 -21.01 -63.99 -60.43
N TRP A 701 -20.81 -64.37 -59.16
CA TRP A 701 -19.50 -64.66 -58.56
C TRP A 701 -19.34 -66.16 -58.22
N ALA A 702 -18.17 -66.76 -58.48
CA ALA A 702 -17.94 -68.20 -58.30
C ALA A 702 -16.64 -68.52 -57.53
N PRO A 703 -16.59 -69.64 -56.77
CA PRO A 703 -17.66 -70.63 -56.57
C PRO A 703 -18.77 -70.15 -55.61
N ALA A 704 -20.04 -70.32 -56.01
CA ALA A 704 -21.20 -69.95 -55.20
C ALA A 704 -21.39 -70.85 -53.96
N PRO A 705 -22.09 -70.41 -52.89
CA PRO A 705 -22.52 -69.03 -52.65
C PRO A 705 -21.34 -68.11 -52.29
N VAL A 706 -21.42 -66.85 -52.72
CA VAL A 706 -20.48 -65.76 -52.39
C VAL A 706 -21.29 -64.62 -51.77
N THR A 707 -20.87 -64.13 -50.62
CA THR A 707 -21.51 -62.98 -49.96
C THR A 707 -21.02 -61.69 -50.63
N LEU A 708 -21.95 -60.84 -51.05
CA LEU A 708 -21.64 -59.57 -51.72
C LEU A 708 -21.83 -58.40 -50.75
N GLY A 709 -20.78 -57.60 -50.58
CA GLY A 709 -20.83 -56.28 -49.95
C GLY A 709 -20.78 -55.17 -51.00
N TYR A 710 -21.38 -54.03 -50.69
CA TYR A 710 -21.37 -52.84 -51.55
C TYR A 710 -20.75 -51.68 -50.79
N GLN A 711 -20.14 -50.74 -51.51
CA GLN A 711 -19.75 -49.44 -50.99
C GLN A 711 -19.87 -48.43 -52.12
N TRP A 712 -20.65 -47.38 -51.94
CA TRP A 712 -20.75 -46.28 -52.88
C TRP A 712 -19.68 -45.23 -52.59
N PHE A 713 -19.19 -44.57 -53.62
CA PHE A 713 -18.12 -43.58 -53.54
C PHE A 713 -18.53 -42.31 -54.28
N ARG A 714 -18.09 -41.17 -53.77
CA ARG A 714 -18.20 -39.83 -54.33
C ARG A 714 -16.81 -39.34 -54.67
N ASP A 715 -16.54 -39.07 -55.94
CA ASP A 715 -15.22 -38.69 -56.48
C ASP A 715 -14.09 -39.61 -55.99
N GLY A 716 -14.38 -40.92 -55.92
CA GLY A 716 -13.44 -41.93 -55.44
C GLY A 716 -13.33 -42.05 -53.91
N ALA A 717 -13.98 -41.18 -53.13
CA ALA A 717 -14.05 -41.27 -51.67
C ALA A 717 -15.30 -42.03 -51.20
N ALA A 718 -15.17 -42.92 -50.22
CA ALA A 718 -16.29 -43.74 -49.76
C ALA A 718 -17.38 -42.89 -49.08
N ILE A 719 -18.63 -43.05 -49.51
CA ILE A 719 -19.78 -42.39 -48.90
C ILE A 719 -20.19 -43.18 -47.66
N ALA A 720 -20.08 -42.56 -46.49
CA ALA A 720 -20.36 -43.21 -45.22
C ALA A 720 -21.77 -43.84 -45.20
N LYS A 721 -21.86 -45.08 -44.73
CA LYS A 721 -23.09 -45.88 -44.59
C LYS A 721 -23.80 -46.26 -45.90
N ALA A 722 -23.31 -45.81 -47.06
CA ALA A 722 -23.81 -46.25 -48.36
C ALA A 722 -23.22 -47.62 -48.73
N THR A 723 -23.64 -48.66 -48.02
CA THR A 723 -23.09 -50.03 -48.13
C THR A 723 -24.08 -51.06 -48.67
N THR A 724 -25.25 -50.61 -49.11
CA THR A 724 -26.28 -51.48 -49.69
C THR A 724 -26.21 -51.45 -51.22
N ALA A 725 -26.92 -52.38 -51.86
CA ALA A 725 -27.04 -52.40 -53.32
C ALA A 725 -27.75 -51.16 -53.89
N LYS A 726 -28.36 -50.31 -53.06
CA LYS A 726 -29.02 -49.06 -53.48
C LYS A 726 -28.40 -47.85 -52.79
N TYR A 727 -28.44 -46.71 -53.46
CA TYR A 727 -27.99 -45.44 -52.93
C TYR A 727 -28.85 -44.29 -53.45
N VAL A 728 -29.32 -43.43 -52.56
CA VAL A 728 -30.02 -42.19 -52.93
C VAL A 728 -29.01 -41.07 -52.78
N PRO A 729 -28.52 -40.44 -53.87
CA PRO A 729 -27.63 -39.31 -53.79
C PRO A 729 -28.26 -38.20 -52.96
N VAL A 730 -27.50 -37.72 -51.99
CA VAL A 730 -27.86 -36.61 -51.13
C VAL A 730 -27.27 -35.32 -51.71
N GLN A 731 -27.56 -34.21 -51.08
CA GLN A 731 -27.15 -32.91 -51.60
C GLN A 731 -25.63 -32.74 -51.75
N ALA A 732 -24.85 -33.42 -50.90
CA ALA A 732 -23.39 -33.42 -50.99
C ALA A 732 -22.84 -34.18 -52.21
N ASP A 733 -23.66 -34.96 -52.91
CA ASP A 733 -23.28 -35.65 -54.16
C ASP A 733 -23.47 -34.76 -55.39
N ALA A 734 -24.17 -33.64 -55.27
CA ALA A 734 -24.42 -32.77 -56.39
C ALA A 734 -23.11 -32.28 -57.04
N GLY A 735 -22.99 -32.46 -58.35
CA GLY A 735 -21.81 -32.14 -59.17
C GLY A 735 -20.71 -33.21 -59.17
N THR A 736 -20.87 -34.31 -58.43
CA THR A 736 -19.79 -35.28 -58.18
C THR A 736 -20.01 -36.63 -58.89
N ALA A 737 -18.92 -37.36 -59.14
CA ALA A 737 -18.94 -38.69 -59.75
C ALA A 737 -19.21 -39.78 -58.70
N ILE A 738 -20.27 -40.56 -58.92
CA ILE A 738 -20.66 -41.69 -58.07
C ILE A 738 -20.22 -43.02 -58.68
N THR A 739 -19.51 -43.84 -57.91
CA THR A 739 -19.17 -45.24 -58.27
C THR A 739 -19.62 -46.21 -57.18
N VAL A 740 -19.76 -47.51 -57.50
CA VAL A 740 -19.99 -48.56 -56.51
C VAL A 740 -18.94 -49.66 -56.61
N ARG A 741 -18.33 -50.01 -55.47
CA ARG A 741 -17.46 -51.19 -55.34
C ARG A 741 -18.25 -52.35 -54.78
N VAL A 742 -18.20 -53.48 -55.47
CA VAL A 742 -18.74 -54.76 -55.02
C VAL A 742 -17.60 -55.63 -54.54
N ILE A 743 -17.73 -56.17 -53.33
CA ILE A 743 -16.75 -57.04 -52.68
C ILE A 743 -17.40 -58.40 -52.49
N GLY A 744 -16.85 -59.44 -53.14
CA GLY A 744 -17.25 -60.82 -52.93
C GLY A 744 -16.37 -61.51 -51.90
N SER A 745 -16.99 -62.05 -50.87
CA SER A 745 -16.32 -62.82 -49.81
C SER A 745 -16.92 -64.22 -49.66
N LYS A 746 -16.05 -65.19 -49.37
CA LYS A 746 -16.42 -66.58 -49.06
C LYS A 746 -15.43 -67.11 -48.03
N SER A 747 -15.93 -67.74 -46.97
CA SER A 747 -15.07 -68.28 -45.91
C SER A 747 -14.04 -69.27 -46.46
N GLY A 748 -12.77 -69.12 -46.07
CA GLY A 748 -11.66 -69.92 -46.59
C GLY A 748 -11.15 -69.50 -47.97
N TYR A 749 -11.65 -68.41 -48.56
CA TYR A 749 -11.20 -67.86 -49.84
C TYR A 749 -10.73 -66.40 -49.69
N THR A 750 -9.73 -66.00 -50.47
CA THR A 750 -9.34 -64.60 -50.63
C THR A 750 -10.48 -63.82 -51.28
N SER A 751 -10.96 -62.77 -50.59
CA SER A 751 -12.02 -61.89 -51.11
C SER A 751 -11.53 -61.12 -52.35
N ALA A 752 -12.43 -60.83 -53.27
CA ALA A 752 -12.13 -60.03 -54.46
C ALA A 752 -13.09 -58.84 -54.56
N SER A 753 -12.66 -57.76 -55.20
CA SER A 753 -13.50 -56.57 -55.39
C SER A 753 -13.41 -56.02 -56.81
N ARG A 754 -14.49 -55.40 -57.25
CA ARG A 754 -14.62 -54.75 -58.57
C ARG A 754 -15.43 -53.46 -58.40
N THR A 755 -15.05 -52.39 -59.11
CA THR A 755 -15.70 -51.08 -59.04
C THR A 755 -16.37 -50.75 -60.36
N SER A 756 -17.54 -50.13 -60.33
CA SER A 756 -18.26 -49.70 -61.53
C SER A 756 -17.59 -48.51 -62.21
N ALA A 757 -18.02 -48.20 -63.44
CA ALA A 757 -17.79 -46.89 -64.05
C ALA A 757 -18.53 -45.77 -63.25
N PRO A 758 -18.05 -44.51 -63.29
CA PRO A 758 -18.66 -43.38 -62.59
C PRO A 758 -19.93 -42.83 -63.28
N VAL A 759 -20.87 -42.29 -62.49
CA VAL A 759 -22.03 -41.51 -62.94
C VAL A 759 -22.12 -40.17 -62.20
N THR A 760 -22.31 -39.03 -62.87
CA THR A 760 -22.29 -37.70 -62.24
C THR A 760 -23.68 -37.24 -61.78
N VAL A 761 -23.82 -36.77 -60.54
CA VAL A 761 -25.11 -36.37 -59.95
C VAL A 761 -25.42 -34.88 -60.17
N ALA A 762 -26.62 -34.50 -60.63
CA ALA A 762 -27.00 -33.09 -60.88
C ALA A 762 -27.52 -32.34 -59.61
N PRO A 763 -27.18 -31.04 -59.38
CA PRO A 763 -27.69 -30.18 -58.28
C PRO A 763 -29.15 -29.70 -58.47
N THR A 764 -29.76 -29.21 -57.37
CA THR A 764 -31.14 -28.64 -57.32
C THR A 764 -31.10 -27.09 -57.26
N THR A 765 -32.06 -26.38 -57.85
CA THR A 765 -32.09 -24.90 -57.96
C THR A 765 -33.02 -24.23 -56.93
N LEU A 766 -32.69 -22.99 -56.49
CA LEU A 766 -33.58 -22.15 -55.67
C LEU A 766 -34.74 -21.59 -56.49
N THR A 767 -35.91 -21.44 -55.87
CA THR A 767 -37.03 -20.66 -56.42
C THR A 767 -36.98 -19.24 -55.85
N SER A 768 -37.01 -18.22 -56.72
CA SER A 768 -36.90 -16.81 -56.33
C SER A 768 -37.81 -15.91 -57.17
N ALA A 769 -38.29 -14.82 -56.56
CA ALA A 769 -38.97 -13.72 -57.25
C ALA A 769 -37.98 -12.58 -57.58
N ASP A 770 -38.33 -11.73 -58.56
CA ASP A 770 -37.58 -10.51 -58.84
C ASP A 770 -37.80 -9.48 -57.70
N PRO A 771 -36.73 -8.85 -57.19
CA PRO A 771 -36.86 -7.89 -56.10
C PRO A 771 -37.47 -6.58 -56.59
N THR A 772 -38.18 -5.87 -55.70
CA THR A 772 -38.80 -4.57 -56.01
C THR A 772 -38.20 -3.44 -55.17
N ILE A 773 -38.10 -2.26 -55.76
CA ILE A 773 -37.67 -1.03 -55.07
C ILE A 773 -38.89 -0.15 -54.79
N SER A 774 -38.98 0.38 -53.57
CA SER A 774 -39.96 1.42 -53.18
C SER A 774 -39.28 2.57 -52.44
N GLY A 775 -39.95 3.72 -52.31
CA GLY A 775 -39.43 4.89 -51.59
C GLY A 775 -39.38 6.18 -52.44
N ASN A 776 -38.81 7.24 -51.89
CA ASN A 776 -38.72 8.54 -52.56
C ASN A 776 -37.50 8.59 -53.49
N ALA A 777 -37.73 8.52 -54.81
CA ALA A 777 -36.70 8.54 -55.85
C ALA A 777 -36.19 9.96 -56.19
N ALA A 778 -35.79 10.72 -55.18
CA ALA A 778 -35.18 12.03 -55.32
C ALA A 778 -33.90 12.12 -54.48
N VAL A 779 -32.98 13.01 -54.84
CA VAL A 779 -31.74 13.23 -54.09
C VAL A 779 -32.04 13.55 -52.63
N GLY A 780 -31.33 12.88 -51.71
CA GLY A 780 -31.59 12.95 -50.26
C GLY A 780 -32.73 12.06 -49.77
N GLY A 781 -33.50 11.45 -50.67
CA GLY A 781 -34.49 10.41 -50.36
C GLY A 781 -33.86 9.03 -50.12
N THR A 782 -34.63 8.12 -49.55
CA THR A 782 -34.20 6.74 -49.28
C THR A 782 -35.09 5.76 -50.04
N LEU A 783 -34.45 4.81 -50.73
CA LEU A 783 -35.08 3.66 -51.37
C LEU A 783 -34.97 2.43 -50.47
N SER A 784 -35.95 1.53 -50.53
CA SER A 784 -35.95 0.24 -49.83
C SER A 784 -36.19 -0.88 -50.82
N ALA A 785 -35.41 -1.96 -50.69
CA ALA A 785 -35.50 -3.16 -51.48
C ALA A 785 -36.29 -4.25 -50.73
N ASP A 786 -37.36 -4.74 -51.34
CA ASP A 786 -38.01 -5.98 -50.94
C ASP A 786 -37.43 -7.14 -51.77
N PRO A 787 -36.80 -8.15 -51.14
CA PRO A 787 -36.21 -9.27 -51.86
C PRO A 787 -37.24 -10.22 -52.47
N GLY A 788 -38.53 -10.12 -52.11
CA GLY A 788 -39.56 -11.07 -52.53
C GLY A 788 -39.46 -12.43 -51.83
N VAL A 789 -40.21 -13.43 -52.30
CA VAL A 789 -40.25 -14.77 -51.70
C VAL A 789 -39.12 -15.65 -52.25
N TRP A 790 -38.33 -16.25 -51.35
CA TRP A 790 -37.24 -17.18 -51.68
C TRP A 790 -37.49 -18.56 -51.05
N GLY A 791 -37.29 -19.61 -51.85
CA GLY A 791 -37.61 -20.98 -51.45
C GLY A 791 -36.59 -22.03 -51.92
N PRO A 792 -36.43 -23.13 -51.15
CA PRO A 792 -37.05 -23.38 -49.83
C PRO A 792 -36.39 -22.58 -48.70
N SER A 793 -37.16 -22.04 -47.75
CA SER A 793 -36.68 -21.26 -46.58
C SER A 793 -35.96 -22.14 -45.53
N PRO A 794 -35.03 -21.61 -44.70
CA PRO A 794 -34.43 -20.28 -44.78
C PRO A 794 -33.43 -20.18 -45.94
N VAL A 795 -33.32 -18.99 -46.53
CA VAL A 795 -32.37 -18.60 -47.58
C VAL A 795 -31.66 -17.33 -47.10
N ASP A 796 -30.34 -17.30 -47.20
CA ASP A 796 -29.55 -16.12 -46.83
C ASP A 796 -29.62 -15.10 -47.96
N ILE A 797 -29.98 -13.85 -47.64
CA ILE A 797 -30.24 -12.79 -48.62
C ILE A 797 -29.20 -11.67 -48.48
N ALA A 798 -28.56 -11.31 -49.59
CA ALA A 798 -27.62 -10.19 -49.68
C ALA A 798 -28.04 -9.18 -50.76
N TYR A 799 -27.82 -7.89 -50.50
CA TYR A 799 -28.15 -6.79 -51.41
C TYR A 799 -26.88 -6.12 -51.95
N GLN A 800 -26.98 -5.57 -53.16
CA GLN A 800 -26.01 -4.62 -53.71
C GLN A 800 -26.76 -3.62 -54.57
N TRP A 801 -26.61 -2.32 -54.28
CA TRP A 801 -27.23 -1.24 -55.06
C TRP A 801 -26.30 -0.75 -56.17
N PHE A 802 -26.89 -0.28 -57.26
CA PHE A 802 -26.21 0.18 -58.47
C PHE A 802 -26.75 1.53 -58.93
N ILE A 803 -25.88 2.40 -59.43
CA ILE A 803 -26.23 3.64 -60.17
C ILE A 803 -25.77 3.46 -61.62
N ASP A 804 -26.69 3.53 -62.58
CA ASP A 804 -26.45 3.26 -64.02
C ASP A 804 -25.67 1.97 -64.29
N GLY A 805 -26.04 0.90 -63.56
CA GLY A 805 -25.41 -0.41 -63.67
C GLY A 805 -24.03 -0.52 -63.01
N GLY A 806 -23.45 0.57 -62.49
CA GLY A 806 -22.23 0.55 -61.70
C GLY A 806 -22.50 0.28 -60.21
N PRO A 807 -21.82 -0.66 -59.55
CA PRO A 807 -22.06 -0.97 -58.14
C PRO A 807 -21.62 0.18 -57.24
N VAL A 808 -22.46 0.54 -56.27
CA VAL A 808 -22.13 1.55 -55.27
C VAL A 808 -21.43 0.88 -54.10
N GLY A 809 -20.14 1.20 -53.90
CA GLY A 809 -19.33 0.64 -52.83
C GLY A 809 -19.96 0.83 -51.45
N GLY A 810 -20.10 -0.25 -50.69
CA GLY A 810 -20.68 -0.24 -49.34
C GLY A 810 -22.22 -0.19 -49.28
N ALA A 811 -22.91 -0.02 -50.42
CA ALA A 811 -24.37 -0.03 -50.47
C ALA A 811 -24.90 -1.47 -50.54
N THR A 812 -24.79 -2.20 -49.43
CA THR A 812 -25.21 -3.62 -49.31
C THR A 812 -26.36 -3.84 -48.33
N GLY A 813 -26.93 -2.75 -47.79
CA GLY A 813 -28.13 -2.79 -46.98
C GLY A 813 -29.40 -2.98 -47.81
N ASN A 814 -30.51 -3.29 -47.13
CA ASN A 814 -31.84 -3.35 -47.74
C ASN A 814 -32.45 -1.96 -48.02
N THR A 815 -31.74 -0.88 -47.66
CA THR A 815 -32.10 0.50 -48.00
C THR A 815 -30.91 1.23 -48.60
N PHE A 816 -31.19 2.25 -49.41
CA PHE A 816 -30.21 3.06 -50.10
C PHE A 816 -30.62 4.54 -50.11
N GLY A 817 -29.84 5.37 -49.43
CA GLY A 817 -29.97 6.82 -49.53
C GLY A 817 -29.43 7.31 -50.86
N ILE A 818 -30.21 8.10 -51.59
CA ILE A 818 -29.86 8.57 -52.93
C ILE A 818 -28.89 9.76 -52.83
N PRO A 819 -27.62 9.62 -53.26
CA PRO A 819 -26.67 10.72 -53.24
C PRO A 819 -26.94 11.73 -54.36
N PHE A 820 -26.39 12.95 -54.24
CA PHE A 820 -26.49 13.99 -55.28
C PHE A 820 -25.96 13.55 -56.66
N SER A 821 -24.94 12.70 -56.67
CA SER A 821 -24.35 12.14 -57.89
C SER A 821 -25.24 11.15 -58.63
N ALA A 822 -26.37 10.72 -58.03
CA ALA A 822 -27.37 9.85 -58.63
C ALA A 822 -28.51 10.63 -59.31
N ALA A 823 -28.55 11.96 -59.21
CA ALA A 823 -29.58 12.79 -59.84
C ALA A 823 -29.71 12.53 -61.34
N GLY A 824 -30.92 12.24 -61.82
CA GLY A 824 -31.18 11.93 -63.23
C GLY A 824 -30.67 10.58 -63.72
N ARG A 825 -30.15 9.74 -62.82
CA ARG A 825 -29.57 8.42 -63.12
C ARG A 825 -30.51 7.31 -62.65
N SER A 826 -30.26 6.11 -63.13
CA SER A 826 -31.06 4.91 -62.81
C SER A 826 -30.50 4.17 -61.60
N ILE A 827 -31.37 3.76 -60.67
CA ILE A 827 -31.02 2.91 -59.52
C ILE A 827 -31.59 1.52 -59.71
N THR A 828 -30.76 0.49 -59.52
CA THR A 828 -31.21 -0.90 -59.38
C THR A 828 -30.61 -1.52 -58.13
N VAL A 829 -31.22 -2.61 -57.65
CA VAL A 829 -30.66 -3.46 -56.60
C VAL A 829 -30.59 -4.89 -57.10
N THR A 830 -29.48 -5.56 -56.84
CA THR A 830 -29.36 -7.01 -57.04
C THR A 830 -29.46 -7.70 -55.70
N VAL A 831 -30.38 -8.66 -55.60
CA VAL A 831 -30.60 -9.52 -54.45
C VAL A 831 -30.08 -10.91 -54.77
N THR A 832 -29.15 -11.40 -53.95
CA THR A 832 -28.60 -12.75 -54.10
C THR A 832 -29.06 -13.62 -52.95
N GLY A 833 -29.74 -14.71 -53.28
CA GLY A 833 -30.11 -15.75 -52.35
C GLY A 833 -29.13 -16.92 -52.42
N SER A 834 -28.61 -17.31 -51.26
CA SER A 834 -27.76 -18.49 -51.12
C SER A 834 -28.32 -19.44 -50.07
N LYS A 835 -28.28 -20.74 -50.38
CA LYS A 835 -28.60 -21.82 -49.44
C LYS A 835 -27.66 -22.98 -49.71
N ALA A 836 -27.05 -23.53 -48.66
CA ALA A 836 -26.15 -24.66 -48.78
C ALA A 836 -26.83 -25.82 -49.52
N GLY A 837 -26.19 -26.30 -50.59
CA GLY A 837 -26.71 -27.38 -51.42
C GLY A 837 -27.68 -26.94 -52.52
N TYR A 838 -27.93 -25.65 -52.71
CA TYR A 838 -28.62 -25.15 -53.89
C TYR A 838 -27.67 -24.25 -54.65
N ALA A 839 -27.81 -24.16 -55.98
CA ALA A 839 -27.09 -23.14 -56.73
C ALA A 839 -27.55 -21.75 -56.25
N SER A 840 -26.61 -20.85 -55.93
CA SER A 840 -26.94 -19.45 -55.60
C SER A 840 -27.61 -18.78 -56.79
N VAL A 841 -28.64 -17.99 -56.51
CA VAL A 841 -29.41 -17.30 -57.54
C VAL A 841 -29.42 -15.81 -57.23
N SER A 842 -29.12 -14.99 -58.23
CA SER A 842 -29.24 -13.53 -58.14
C SER A 842 -30.41 -13.05 -59.01
N ARG A 843 -31.13 -12.05 -58.52
CA ARG A 843 -32.19 -11.34 -59.24
C ARG A 843 -31.99 -9.84 -59.07
N SER A 844 -32.20 -9.08 -60.14
CA SER A 844 -32.07 -7.63 -60.13
C SER A 844 -33.45 -7.00 -60.24
N SER A 845 -33.66 -5.90 -59.54
CA SER A 845 -34.91 -5.16 -59.62
C SER A 845 -35.04 -4.44 -60.95
N GLY A 846 -36.27 -4.00 -61.27
CA GLY A 846 -36.47 -2.93 -62.23
C GLY A 846 -35.72 -1.65 -61.82
N ALA A 847 -35.35 -0.83 -62.81
CA ALA A 847 -34.65 0.43 -62.59
C ALA A 847 -35.61 1.53 -62.13
N VAL A 848 -35.26 2.20 -61.04
CA VAL A 848 -35.95 3.41 -60.56
C VAL A 848 -35.17 4.63 -61.02
N GLN A 849 -35.81 5.51 -61.79
CA GLN A 849 -35.20 6.76 -62.25
C GLN A 849 -35.21 7.79 -61.13
N VAL A 850 -34.05 8.30 -60.77
CA VAL A 850 -33.93 9.40 -59.81
C VAL A 850 -34.34 10.70 -60.51
N SER A 851 -35.18 11.48 -59.84
CA SER A 851 -35.55 12.82 -60.31
C SER A 851 -34.32 13.65 -60.72
N ARG A 852 -34.38 14.30 -61.89
CA ARG A 852 -33.39 15.30 -62.32
C ARG A 852 -33.50 16.60 -61.52
N ASN A 853 -34.61 16.79 -60.80
CA ASN A 853 -34.77 17.92 -59.90
C ASN A 853 -34.10 17.60 -58.56
N VAL A 854 -33.01 18.31 -58.28
CA VAL A 854 -32.23 18.19 -57.05
C VAL A 854 -32.59 19.26 -56.01
N GLY A 855 -33.67 20.00 -56.25
CA GLY A 855 -34.09 21.13 -55.44
C GLY A 855 -33.25 22.37 -55.68
N ASP A 856 -33.39 23.35 -54.80
CA ASP A 856 -32.66 24.61 -54.83
C ASP A 856 -31.32 24.54 -54.10
N THR A 857 -31.09 23.49 -53.29
CA THR A 857 -30.01 23.46 -52.30
C THR A 857 -29.05 22.29 -52.48
N MET A 858 -27.75 22.54 -52.42
CA MET A 858 -26.67 21.54 -52.41
C MET A 858 -25.82 21.68 -51.15
N THR A 859 -25.40 20.58 -50.53
CA THR A 859 -24.55 20.58 -49.32
C THR A 859 -23.10 20.16 -49.63
N PRO A 860 -22.12 20.51 -48.77
CA PRO A 860 -20.73 20.10 -48.92
C PRO A 860 -20.56 18.58 -49.04
N GLY A 861 -19.55 18.15 -49.79
CA GLY A 861 -19.25 16.75 -50.11
C GLY A 861 -19.96 16.20 -51.34
N ASN A 862 -20.81 17.00 -51.99
CA ASN A 862 -21.54 16.59 -53.18
C ASN A 862 -20.89 17.14 -54.47
N VAL A 863 -21.17 16.47 -55.58
CA VAL A 863 -20.81 16.93 -56.93
C VAL A 863 -22.10 17.14 -57.70
N LEU A 864 -22.23 18.28 -58.38
CA LEU A 864 -23.32 18.54 -59.30
C LEU A 864 -22.94 17.96 -60.67
N PRO A 865 -23.64 16.94 -61.17
CA PRO A 865 -23.36 16.39 -62.49
C PRO A 865 -23.65 17.41 -63.60
N PRO A 866 -23.00 17.31 -64.78
CA PRO A 866 -23.39 18.08 -65.95
C PRO A 866 -24.88 17.92 -66.28
N ASP A 867 -25.48 19.00 -66.76
CA ASP A 867 -26.89 19.14 -67.17
C ASP A 867 -27.95 18.95 -66.06
N ILE A 868 -27.53 18.70 -64.82
CA ILE A 868 -28.38 18.75 -63.63
C ILE A 868 -28.28 20.15 -63.02
N ALA A 869 -29.43 20.76 -62.71
CA ALA A 869 -29.47 22.13 -62.20
C ALA A 869 -30.04 22.20 -60.79
N LEU A 870 -29.41 23.03 -59.95
CA LEU A 870 -30.12 23.58 -58.80
C LEU A 870 -31.19 24.54 -59.33
N THR A 871 -32.43 24.24 -59.01
CA THR A 871 -33.59 24.99 -59.50
C THR A 871 -34.22 25.68 -58.31
N SER A 872 -34.37 26.99 -58.37
CA SER A 872 -35.00 27.76 -57.31
C SER A 872 -36.40 27.21 -57.00
N ALA A 873 -36.86 27.31 -55.76
CA ALA A 873 -38.20 26.84 -55.37
C ALA A 873 -39.36 27.39 -56.24
N SER A 874 -39.21 28.55 -56.89
CA SER A 874 -40.17 29.12 -57.85
C SER A 874 -40.14 28.46 -59.24
N GLY A 875 -39.13 27.63 -59.53
CA GLY A 875 -38.89 27.04 -60.84
C GLY A 875 -38.24 27.97 -61.88
N GLN A 876 -38.24 29.28 -61.65
CA GLN A 876 -37.85 30.29 -62.64
C GLN A 876 -36.34 30.35 -62.89
N TYR A 877 -35.51 30.06 -61.88
CA TYR A 877 -34.06 30.20 -61.99
C TYR A 877 -33.35 28.86 -61.85
N ARG A 878 -32.34 28.64 -62.70
CA ARG A 878 -31.57 27.40 -62.75
C ARG A 878 -30.07 27.67 -62.79
N PHE A 879 -29.34 27.10 -61.85
CA PHE A 879 -27.88 27.03 -61.85
C PHE A 879 -27.42 25.65 -62.32
N VAL A 880 -26.73 25.60 -63.45
CA VAL A 880 -26.38 24.35 -64.15
C VAL A 880 -24.94 24.39 -64.64
N LEU A 881 -24.25 23.25 -64.56
CA LEU A 881 -23.05 22.99 -65.35
C LEU A 881 -23.48 22.43 -66.70
N GLN A 882 -23.31 23.19 -67.77
CA GLN A 882 -23.69 22.76 -69.12
C GLN A 882 -22.69 21.75 -69.67
N SER A 883 -23.12 20.93 -70.64
CA SER A 883 -22.30 19.93 -71.31
C SER A 883 -21.03 20.47 -71.99
N ASP A 884 -20.96 21.77 -72.29
CA ASP A 884 -19.79 22.46 -72.85
C ASP A 884 -18.76 22.90 -71.78
N GLY A 885 -19.01 22.59 -70.50
CA GLY A 885 -18.12 22.92 -69.38
C GLY A 885 -18.36 24.30 -68.76
N ASN A 886 -19.38 25.04 -69.18
CA ASN A 886 -19.72 26.35 -68.62
C ASN A 886 -20.69 26.25 -67.45
N LEU A 887 -20.43 26.98 -66.35
CA LEU A 887 -21.42 27.14 -65.27
C LEU A 887 -22.30 28.34 -65.58
N VAL A 888 -23.61 28.12 -65.59
CA VAL A 888 -24.59 29.12 -66.01
C VAL A 888 -25.71 29.23 -64.98
N ILE A 889 -26.07 30.46 -64.64
CA ILE A 889 -27.36 30.79 -64.02
C ILE A 889 -28.26 31.31 -65.14
N SER A 890 -29.45 30.73 -65.25
CA SER A 890 -30.45 31.11 -66.24
C SER A 890 -31.77 31.47 -65.58
N ARG A 891 -32.52 32.37 -66.21
CA ARG A 891 -33.89 32.73 -65.90
C ARG A 891 -34.77 32.32 -67.07
N ASP A 892 -35.78 31.50 -66.84
CA ASP A 892 -36.71 31.05 -67.88
C ASP A 892 -35.98 30.48 -69.13
N GLY A 893 -34.84 29.81 -68.91
CA GLY A 893 -33.98 29.25 -69.97
C GLY A 893 -32.98 30.21 -70.59
N ALA A 894 -33.09 31.52 -70.36
CA ALA A 894 -32.12 32.51 -70.85
C ALA A 894 -30.97 32.70 -69.85
N PRO A 895 -29.69 32.63 -70.26
CA PRO A 895 -28.55 32.83 -69.36
C PRO A 895 -28.48 34.27 -68.84
N ILE A 896 -28.36 34.45 -67.52
CA ILE A 896 -28.20 35.75 -66.84
C ILE A 896 -26.82 35.91 -66.17
N TRP A 897 -26.10 34.80 -65.97
CA TRP A 897 -24.72 34.78 -65.50
C TRP A 897 -24.01 33.53 -66.03
N GLY A 898 -22.71 33.64 -66.33
CA GLY A 898 -21.89 32.50 -66.76
C GLY A 898 -20.45 32.64 -66.27
N SER A 899 -19.80 31.52 -65.96
CA SER A 899 -18.40 31.48 -65.49
C SER A 899 -17.37 31.73 -66.60
N ARG A 900 -17.78 31.66 -67.88
CA ARG A 900 -16.89 31.74 -69.07
C ARG A 900 -15.84 30.65 -69.08
N THR A 901 -16.25 29.45 -68.70
CA THR A 901 -15.39 28.26 -68.66
C THR A 901 -15.72 27.28 -69.78
N ASP A 902 -16.51 27.70 -70.77
CA ASP A 902 -16.81 26.94 -71.97
C ASP A 902 -15.53 26.44 -72.68
N GLY A 903 -15.60 25.25 -73.29
CA GLY A 903 -14.46 24.61 -73.94
C GLY A 903 -13.56 23.79 -73.00
N ASN A 904 -13.89 23.70 -71.72
CA ASN A 904 -13.15 22.92 -70.71
C ASN A 904 -13.83 21.60 -70.32
N GLN A 905 -14.70 21.06 -71.16
CA GLN A 905 -15.31 19.74 -70.99
C GLN A 905 -14.30 18.59 -71.19
N PRO A 906 -14.45 17.44 -70.50
CA PRO A 906 -15.44 17.19 -69.45
C PRO A 906 -15.05 17.89 -68.15
N ALA A 907 -16.04 18.52 -67.50
CA ALA A 907 -15.89 19.24 -66.24
C ALA A 907 -16.91 18.75 -65.21
N TYR A 908 -16.63 18.98 -63.93
CA TYR A 908 -17.57 18.72 -62.85
C TYR A 908 -17.47 19.79 -61.76
N LEU A 909 -18.62 20.14 -61.18
CA LEU A 909 -18.69 21.10 -60.08
C LEU A 909 -18.74 20.34 -58.76
N ALA A 910 -17.69 20.48 -57.96
CA ALA A 910 -17.62 19.90 -56.63
C ALA A 910 -17.88 20.97 -55.57
N PHE A 911 -18.85 20.71 -54.70
CA PHE A 911 -18.95 21.41 -53.43
C PHE A 911 -18.15 20.59 -52.42
N GLN A 912 -16.92 21.00 -52.17
CA GLN A 912 -15.98 20.25 -51.35
C GLN A 912 -16.33 20.34 -49.87
N THR A 913 -15.97 19.31 -49.10
CA THR A 913 -16.23 19.24 -47.66
C THR A 913 -15.48 20.29 -46.85
N ASP A 914 -14.41 20.87 -47.41
CA ASP A 914 -13.68 22.00 -46.81
C ASP A 914 -14.45 23.34 -46.93
N GLY A 915 -15.57 23.34 -47.66
CA GLY A 915 -16.44 24.48 -47.86
C GLY A 915 -16.17 25.29 -49.14
N ASN A 916 -15.27 24.85 -50.02
CA ASN A 916 -15.05 25.49 -51.32
C ASN A 916 -15.99 24.94 -52.40
N LEU A 917 -16.52 25.80 -53.26
CA LEU A 917 -17.24 25.38 -54.47
C LEU A 917 -16.29 25.56 -55.65
N VAL A 918 -15.93 24.45 -56.30
CA VAL A 918 -14.87 24.42 -57.30
C VAL A 918 -15.32 23.69 -58.56
N LEU A 919 -15.13 24.34 -59.71
CA LEU A 919 -15.26 23.72 -61.01
C LEU A 919 -13.91 23.11 -61.40
N TYR A 920 -13.91 21.80 -61.64
CA TYR A 920 -12.75 21.04 -62.06
C TYR A 920 -12.91 20.56 -63.51
N ARG A 921 -11.80 20.49 -64.23
CA ARG A 921 -11.67 19.61 -65.40
C ARG A 921 -11.53 18.16 -64.96
N SER A 922 -11.81 17.23 -65.85
CA SER A 922 -11.67 15.78 -65.60
C SER A 922 -10.24 15.34 -65.23
N ASP A 923 -9.22 16.13 -65.57
CA ASP A 923 -7.82 15.91 -65.15
C ASP A 923 -7.53 16.38 -63.71
N GLY A 924 -8.53 16.88 -62.99
CA GLY A 924 -8.44 17.34 -61.61
C GLY A 924 -7.96 18.78 -61.47
N ARG A 925 -7.76 19.53 -62.56
CA ARG A 925 -7.37 20.93 -62.50
C ARG A 925 -8.56 21.84 -62.20
N ALA A 926 -8.44 22.68 -61.16
CA ALA A 926 -9.44 23.70 -60.85
C ALA A 926 -9.38 24.82 -61.91
N ILE A 927 -10.54 25.14 -62.49
CA ILE A 927 -10.68 26.16 -63.54
C ILE A 927 -11.54 27.35 -63.09
N TRP A 928 -12.35 27.18 -62.03
CA TRP A 928 -13.09 28.25 -61.36
C TRP A 928 -13.37 27.85 -59.90
N GLU A 929 -13.39 28.80 -58.98
CA GLU A 929 -13.69 28.53 -57.56
C GLU A 929 -14.26 29.75 -56.82
N THR A 930 -14.97 29.51 -55.72
CA THR A 930 -15.50 30.57 -54.83
C THR A 930 -14.49 31.06 -53.80
N ARG A 931 -13.38 30.34 -53.58
CA ARG A 931 -12.34 30.62 -52.57
C ARG A 931 -12.88 30.69 -51.14
N THR A 932 -13.79 29.77 -50.82
CA THR A 932 -14.44 29.67 -49.50
C THR A 932 -13.93 28.49 -48.67
N TRP A 933 -12.83 27.84 -49.10
CA TRP A 933 -12.16 26.78 -48.35
C TRP A 933 -11.85 27.23 -46.90
N GLY A 934 -12.11 26.35 -45.93
CA GLY A 934 -11.88 26.61 -44.50
C GLY A 934 -12.93 27.50 -43.81
N LYS A 935 -13.95 28.00 -44.53
CA LYS A 935 -14.96 28.93 -43.98
C LYS A 935 -16.26 28.26 -43.50
N ALA A 936 -16.24 26.95 -43.30
CA ALA A 936 -17.39 26.16 -42.81
C ALA A 936 -18.69 26.41 -43.59
N ALA A 937 -18.63 26.29 -44.92
CA ALA A 937 -19.82 26.35 -45.77
C ALA A 937 -20.76 25.18 -45.43
N ARG A 938 -22.06 25.47 -45.30
CA ARG A 938 -23.14 24.52 -44.96
C ARG A 938 -23.96 24.12 -46.17
N ASN A 939 -24.30 25.06 -47.04
CA ASN A 939 -25.13 24.79 -48.21
C ASN A 939 -25.04 25.89 -49.28
N LEU A 940 -25.12 25.50 -50.55
CA LEU A 940 -25.28 26.37 -51.71
C LEU A 940 -26.76 26.37 -52.10
N VAL A 941 -27.38 27.54 -52.29
CA VAL A 941 -28.82 27.66 -52.52
C VAL A 941 -29.10 28.56 -53.73
N MET A 942 -29.86 28.06 -54.71
CA MET A 942 -30.41 28.83 -55.83
C MET A 942 -31.72 29.48 -55.40
N GLN A 943 -31.72 30.78 -55.15
CA GLN A 943 -32.85 31.48 -54.57
C GLN A 943 -33.86 31.93 -55.63
N ASN A 944 -35.12 32.15 -55.21
CA ASN A 944 -36.22 32.55 -56.09
C ASN A 944 -36.07 33.96 -56.67
N ASP A 945 -35.15 34.76 -56.14
CA ASP A 945 -34.81 36.07 -56.68
C ASP A 945 -33.81 35.99 -57.85
N GLY A 946 -33.21 34.81 -58.10
CA GLY A 946 -32.19 34.60 -59.11
C GLY A 946 -30.76 34.63 -58.59
N ASN A 947 -30.53 34.79 -57.28
CA ASN A 947 -29.21 34.73 -56.67
C ASN A 947 -28.81 33.30 -56.29
N LEU A 948 -27.57 32.91 -56.56
CA LEU A 948 -26.98 31.66 -56.08
C LEU A 948 -26.08 31.98 -54.89
N VAL A 949 -26.42 31.48 -53.70
CA VAL A 949 -25.76 31.87 -52.45
C VAL A 949 -25.17 30.66 -51.74
N LEU A 950 -23.88 30.75 -51.42
CA LEU A 950 -23.17 29.78 -50.58
C LEU A 950 -23.22 30.24 -49.13
N TYR A 951 -23.95 29.54 -48.28
CA TYR A 951 -24.14 29.82 -46.86
C TYR A 951 -23.15 29.06 -45.97
N GLY A 952 -22.70 29.69 -44.89
CA GLY A 952 -21.94 29.10 -43.79
C GLY A 952 -22.83 28.39 -42.77
N THR A 953 -22.24 27.62 -41.86
CA THR A 953 -22.94 26.94 -40.76
C THR A 953 -23.63 27.90 -39.78
N ASN A 954 -23.12 29.14 -39.66
CA ASN A 954 -23.76 30.23 -38.92
C ASN A 954 -24.96 30.87 -39.64
N GLY A 955 -25.31 30.39 -40.85
CA GLY A 955 -26.41 30.91 -41.67
C GLY A 955 -26.06 32.16 -42.49
N GLY A 956 -24.84 32.69 -42.41
CA GLY A 956 -24.39 33.85 -43.21
C GLY A 956 -23.94 33.47 -44.62
N ALA A 957 -24.12 34.36 -45.60
CA ALA A 957 -23.62 34.16 -46.96
C ALA A 957 -22.08 34.30 -47.00
N LEU A 958 -21.38 33.23 -47.40
CA LEU A 958 -19.93 33.20 -47.61
C LEU A 958 -19.54 33.64 -49.02
N TRP A 959 -20.41 33.40 -50.01
CA TRP A 959 -20.28 33.84 -51.39
C TRP A 959 -21.67 33.93 -52.02
N ALA A 960 -21.87 34.84 -52.97
CA ALA A 960 -23.09 34.94 -53.75
C ALA A 960 -22.78 35.33 -55.20
N SER A 961 -23.59 34.86 -56.16
CA SER A 961 -23.46 35.22 -57.58
C SER A 961 -23.82 36.66 -57.88
N GLY A 962 -24.59 37.30 -57.00
CA GLY A 962 -25.02 38.69 -57.12
C GLY A 962 -26.11 38.91 -58.17
N THR A 963 -26.91 37.88 -58.46
CA THR A 963 -27.90 37.86 -59.56
C THR A 963 -29.36 37.95 -59.10
N GLY A 964 -29.60 38.26 -57.82
CA GLY A 964 -30.94 38.41 -57.23
C GLY A 964 -31.62 39.71 -57.66
N GLY A 965 -32.74 39.62 -58.39
CA GLY A 965 -33.41 40.74 -59.06
C GLY A 965 -32.81 41.02 -60.44
N GLY A 966 -33.63 41.39 -61.43
CA GLY A 966 -33.11 42.00 -62.66
C GLY A 966 -32.33 43.26 -62.27
N GLY A 967 -31.01 43.10 -62.11
CA GLY A 967 -30.13 44.05 -61.42
C GLY A 967 -29.80 43.65 -59.98
N GLY A 968 -28.67 42.94 -59.79
CA GLY A 968 -27.74 43.15 -58.69
C GLY A 968 -28.11 42.73 -57.25
N GLY A 969 -27.42 41.69 -56.76
CA GLY A 969 -26.84 41.65 -55.40
C GLY A 969 -27.81 41.49 -54.20
N GLY A 970 -28.04 40.26 -53.74
CA GLY A 970 -28.62 40.02 -52.42
C GLY A 970 -27.64 40.40 -51.29
N GLY A 971 -28.05 41.30 -50.38
CA GLY A 971 -27.23 41.80 -49.28
C GLY A 971 -27.93 41.89 -47.91
N ASP A 972 -27.53 41.00 -46.98
CA ASP A 972 -27.08 41.29 -45.60
C ASP A 972 -27.79 42.33 -44.69
N GLY A 973 -29.11 42.51 -44.78
CA GLY A 973 -29.89 43.31 -43.80
C GLY A 973 -29.47 44.78 -43.69
N ARG A 974 -28.92 45.31 -44.79
CA ARG A 974 -28.33 46.64 -44.82
C ARG A 974 -29.36 47.72 -45.09
N LEU A 975 -29.27 48.84 -44.38
CA LEU A 975 -29.86 50.11 -44.80
C LEU A 975 -29.15 50.56 -46.07
N ILE A 976 -29.83 50.40 -47.20
CA ILE A 976 -29.33 50.77 -48.51
C ILE A 976 -29.65 52.24 -48.73
N VAL A 977 -28.63 53.06 -48.50
CA VAL A 977 -28.63 54.45 -48.93
C VAL A 977 -28.23 54.51 -50.41
N PRO A 978 -28.85 55.38 -51.21
CA PRO A 978 -28.70 55.47 -52.67
C PRO A 978 -27.37 56.11 -53.14
N PHE A 979 -26.26 55.63 -52.60
CA PHE A 979 -24.91 56.11 -52.88
C PHE A 979 -24.08 54.97 -53.47
N ALA A 980 -23.36 55.22 -54.57
CA ALA A 980 -22.66 54.16 -55.30
C ALA A 980 -21.31 53.80 -54.64
N PRO A 981 -20.81 52.55 -54.78
CA PRO A 981 -19.49 52.17 -54.29
C PRO A 981 -18.38 53.08 -54.86
N GLY A 982 -17.58 53.70 -54.00
CA GLY A 982 -16.51 54.64 -54.37
C GLY A 982 -16.86 56.12 -54.17
N GLN A 983 -18.09 56.47 -53.82
CA GLN A 983 -18.47 57.83 -53.41
C GLN A 983 -18.23 58.04 -51.91
N THR A 984 -17.61 59.16 -51.53
CA THR A 984 -17.32 59.48 -50.12
C THR A 984 -18.58 59.98 -49.42
N MET A 985 -19.12 59.17 -48.51
CA MET A 985 -20.24 59.55 -47.64
C MET A 985 -19.71 60.06 -46.30
N TYR A 986 -20.15 61.25 -45.89
CA TYR A 986 -19.82 61.80 -44.58
C TYR A 986 -20.90 61.40 -43.57
N VAL A 987 -20.52 60.57 -42.60
CA VAL A 987 -21.37 60.21 -41.47
C VAL A 987 -21.06 61.17 -40.31
N CYS A 988 -21.95 62.13 -40.12
CA CYS A 988 -21.87 63.11 -39.05
C CYS A 988 -22.55 62.51 -37.80
N GLN A 989 -21.78 62.20 -36.74
CA GLN A 989 -22.35 61.77 -35.45
C GLN A 989 -22.62 62.99 -34.56
N GLY A 990 -23.88 63.17 -34.16
CA GLY A 990 -24.27 64.18 -33.20
C GLY A 990 -23.94 63.76 -31.76
N TYR A 991 -22.88 64.36 -31.20
CA TYR A 991 -22.52 64.52 -29.77
C TYR A 991 -22.03 63.31 -28.92
N ASN A 992 -20.73 63.42 -28.61
CA ASN A 992 -19.93 63.07 -27.42
C ASN A 992 -19.54 61.61 -27.08
N GLY A 993 -18.24 61.32 -27.27
CA GLY A 993 -17.43 60.32 -26.55
C GLY A 993 -16.78 59.29 -27.47
N GLY A 994 -15.45 59.33 -27.65
CA GLY A 994 -14.71 58.65 -28.74
C GLY A 994 -14.08 57.29 -28.40
N ILE A 995 -13.63 56.56 -29.44
CA ILE A 995 -12.81 55.31 -29.32
C ILE A 995 -11.87 55.18 -30.54
N THR A 996 -10.62 54.73 -30.31
CA THR A 996 -9.58 54.36 -31.29
C THR A 996 -9.51 52.85 -31.52
N HIS A 997 -9.29 52.38 -32.77
CA HIS A 997 -8.90 50.98 -33.06
C HIS A 997 -7.88 50.91 -34.20
N SER A 998 -6.75 50.24 -33.95
CA SER A 998 -5.70 49.95 -34.94
C SER A 998 -5.86 48.53 -35.49
N GLY A 999 -5.89 48.40 -36.83
CA GLY A 999 -5.61 47.15 -37.54
C GLY A 999 -6.76 46.47 -38.30
N ASP A 1000 -7.37 47.14 -39.29
CA ASP A 1000 -7.82 46.58 -40.60
C ASP A 1000 -8.26 47.75 -41.54
N PRO A 1001 -7.98 47.76 -42.86
CA PRO A 1001 -8.02 48.96 -43.71
C PRO A 1001 -9.39 49.28 -44.36
N ALA A 1002 -10.50 49.08 -43.67
CA ALA A 1002 -11.84 49.37 -44.23
C ALA A 1002 -12.76 50.21 -43.32
N LEU A 1003 -12.22 51.17 -42.57
CA LEU A 1003 -12.59 52.60 -42.60
C LEU A 1003 -11.74 53.32 -41.55
N ASP A 1004 -10.55 53.71 -42.00
CA ASP A 1004 -9.69 54.66 -41.32
C ASP A 1004 -10.22 56.08 -41.58
N LEU A 1005 -10.66 56.79 -40.54
CA LEU A 1005 -10.81 58.26 -40.55
C LEU A 1005 -9.76 58.88 -39.61
N THR A 1006 -8.51 58.46 -39.72
CA THR A 1006 -7.39 59.15 -39.10
C THR A 1006 -6.73 60.09 -40.09
N SER A 1007 -7.28 61.30 -40.16
CA SER A 1007 -6.41 62.46 -40.00
C SER A 1007 -7.19 63.58 -39.33
N TYR A 1008 -6.50 64.25 -38.42
CA TYR A 1008 -6.86 65.50 -37.75
C TYR A 1008 -7.56 65.46 -36.38
N SER A 1009 -6.72 65.65 -35.37
CA SER A 1009 -7.02 66.34 -34.11
C SER A 1009 -7.57 67.75 -34.35
N GLY A 1010 -8.75 68.06 -33.82
CA GLY A 1010 -9.26 69.43 -33.77
C GLY A 1010 -10.71 69.51 -33.33
N ARG A 1011 -11.01 70.37 -32.36
CA ARG A 1011 -12.40 70.74 -32.04
C ARG A 1011 -13.09 71.31 -33.28
N GLY A 1012 -14.30 70.82 -33.56
CA GLY A 1012 -15.31 71.51 -34.36
C GLY A 1012 -15.12 71.47 -35.87
N SER A 1013 -15.72 70.47 -36.53
CA SER A 1013 -16.32 70.61 -37.89
C SER A 1013 -16.99 69.33 -38.41
N THR A 1014 -17.49 68.44 -37.56
CA THR A 1014 -18.33 67.31 -38.03
C THR A 1014 -19.82 67.64 -38.06
N GLY A 1015 -20.15 68.94 -38.09
CA GLY A 1015 -21.42 69.39 -38.64
C GLY A 1015 -21.25 69.43 -40.16
N CYS A 1016 -22.03 68.64 -40.87
CA CYS A 1016 -22.17 68.73 -42.30
C CYS A 1016 -22.49 70.22 -42.65
N TRP A 1017 -21.57 71.04 -43.15
CA TRP A 1017 -21.80 72.50 -43.37
C TRP A 1017 -21.23 72.97 -44.70
N GLY A 1018 -22.10 73.32 -45.65
CA GLY A 1018 -21.80 73.97 -46.93
C GLY A 1018 -22.69 73.47 -48.07
N GLY A 1019 -22.70 74.20 -49.19
CA GLY A 1019 -23.73 74.22 -50.24
C GLY A 1019 -24.08 72.91 -50.95
N ALA A 1020 -24.93 73.04 -51.98
CA ALA A 1020 -25.65 71.97 -52.67
C ALA A 1020 -24.84 70.67 -52.77
N ASN A 1021 -25.42 69.61 -52.22
CA ASN A 1021 -24.81 68.31 -52.06
C ASN A 1021 -25.65 67.30 -52.86
N ASP A 1022 -25.04 66.25 -53.39
CA ASP A 1022 -25.70 65.36 -54.37
C ASP A 1022 -26.66 64.34 -53.71
N ALA A 1023 -27.01 64.53 -52.42
CA ALA A 1023 -27.87 63.61 -51.67
C ALA A 1023 -29.37 63.87 -51.87
N ALA A 1024 -29.78 65.10 -52.23
CA ALA A 1024 -31.18 65.44 -52.44
C ALA A 1024 -31.84 64.60 -53.54
N GLY A 1025 -33.10 64.20 -53.33
CA GLY A 1025 -33.89 63.42 -54.29
C GLY A 1025 -33.43 61.97 -54.46
N LYS A 1026 -32.40 61.54 -53.73
CA LYS A 1026 -31.93 60.15 -53.80
C LYS A 1026 -32.86 59.23 -53.01
N THR A 1027 -33.15 58.06 -53.58
CA THR A 1027 -34.17 57.12 -53.06
C THR A 1027 -33.64 56.26 -51.93
N VAL A 1028 -34.29 56.30 -50.78
CA VAL A 1028 -33.97 55.45 -49.64
C VAL A 1028 -34.80 54.18 -49.69
N TYR A 1029 -34.15 53.05 -49.43
CA TYR A 1029 -34.76 51.73 -49.49
C TYR A 1029 -34.88 51.10 -48.10
N ALA A 1030 -35.90 50.27 -47.91
CA ALA A 1030 -36.17 49.60 -46.65
C ALA A 1030 -35.01 48.65 -46.29
N PRO A 1031 -34.47 48.74 -45.07
CA PRO A 1031 -33.35 47.90 -44.63
C PRO A 1031 -33.75 46.45 -44.34
N GLY A 1032 -35.05 46.17 -44.22
CA GLY A 1032 -35.58 44.88 -43.82
C GLY A 1032 -37.09 44.81 -44.07
N GLY A 1033 -37.62 43.59 -44.17
CA GLY A 1033 -39.06 43.36 -44.28
C GLY A 1033 -39.80 43.69 -42.99
N GLY A 1034 -40.93 44.38 -43.10
CA GLY A 1034 -41.68 44.85 -41.94
C GLY A 1034 -42.90 45.70 -42.27
N ASN A 1035 -43.63 46.14 -41.25
CA ASN A 1035 -44.75 47.08 -41.40
C ASN A 1035 -44.24 48.53 -41.29
N LEU A 1036 -44.35 49.27 -42.40
CA LEU A 1036 -44.04 50.69 -42.49
C LEU A 1036 -45.25 51.53 -42.06
N ALA A 1037 -45.01 52.49 -41.18
CA ALA A 1037 -45.94 53.51 -40.77
C ALA A 1037 -45.26 54.89 -40.84
N GLN A 1038 -45.92 55.87 -41.46
CA GLN A 1038 -45.47 57.24 -41.47
C GLN A 1038 -45.57 57.84 -40.07
N VAL A 1039 -44.57 58.63 -39.67
CA VAL A 1039 -44.52 59.28 -38.36
C VAL A 1039 -44.66 60.77 -38.55
N SER A 1040 -45.77 61.33 -38.07
CA SER A 1040 -46.07 62.77 -38.15
C SER A 1040 -45.29 63.52 -37.08
N ASN A 1041 -44.10 64.00 -37.43
CA ASN A 1041 -43.33 64.96 -36.64
C ASN A 1041 -42.83 66.09 -37.55
N ALA A 1042 -42.32 67.18 -36.95
CA ALA A 1042 -41.94 68.42 -37.66
C ALA A 1042 -40.92 68.22 -38.80
N VAL A 1043 -40.27 67.07 -38.86
CA VAL A 1043 -39.21 66.72 -39.82
C VAL A 1043 -39.56 65.53 -40.72
N GLY A 1044 -40.83 65.12 -40.73
CA GLY A 1044 -41.40 64.17 -41.70
C GLY A 1044 -40.61 62.87 -41.86
N GLY A 1045 -40.88 61.87 -41.02
CA GLY A 1045 -40.21 60.57 -41.06
C GLY A 1045 -41.12 59.37 -41.31
N VAL A 1046 -40.50 58.21 -41.51
CA VAL A 1046 -41.15 56.90 -41.57
C VAL A 1046 -40.55 55.97 -40.51
N CYS A 1047 -41.39 55.11 -39.95
CA CYS A 1047 -40.99 54.05 -39.04
C CYS A 1047 -41.30 52.70 -39.67
N ILE A 1048 -40.37 51.77 -39.58
CA ILE A 1048 -40.58 50.39 -40.02
C ILE A 1048 -40.44 49.49 -38.81
N THR A 1049 -41.52 48.82 -38.45
CA THR A 1049 -41.49 47.71 -37.48
C THR A 1049 -41.04 46.47 -38.22
N LEU A 1050 -39.86 45.97 -37.89
CA LEU A 1050 -39.26 44.85 -38.62
C LEU A 1050 -39.95 43.55 -38.23
N ASP A 1051 -40.12 42.64 -39.19
CA ASP A 1051 -40.77 41.34 -38.97
C ASP A 1051 -40.04 40.49 -37.92
N GLY A 1052 -38.74 40.75 -37.72
CA GLY A 1052 -37.96 40.11 -36.67
C GLY A 1052 -38.29 40.59 -35.26
N GLY A 1053 -38.79 41.83 -35.08
CA GLY A 1053 -38.95 42.53 -33.80
C GLY A 1053 -38.12 43.83 -33.75
N GLY A 1054 -38.52 44.79 -32.92
CA GLY A 1054 -37.89 46.13 -32.91
C GLY A 1054 -38.26 46.97 -34.13
N SER A 1055 -37.64 48.14 -34.26
CA SER A 1055 -38.01 49.07 -35.35
C SER A 1055 -36.94 50.08 -35.72
N VAL A 1056 -37.08 50.65 -36.92
CA VAL A 1056 -36.14 51.62 -37.49
C VAL A 1056 -36.90 52.88 -37.90
N TYR A 1057 -36.41 54.02 -37.43
CA TYR A 1057 -36.93 55.34 -37.77
C TYR A 1057 -35.99 56.02 -38.76
N LEU A 1058 -36.56 56.63 -39.81
CA LEU A 1058 -35.87 57.39 -40.84
C LEU A 1058 -36.56 58.76 -41.02
N GLY A 1059 -35.83 59.87 -40.86
CA GLY A 1059 -36.34 61.24 -40.91
C GLY A 1059 -35.79 62.09 -42.05
N HIS A 1060 -36.43 63.23 -42.33
CA HIS A 1060 -36.16 64.15 -43.45
C HIS A 1060 -36.35 63.51 -44.83
N LEU A 1061 -37.42 62.72 -44.97
CA LEU A 1061 -37.80 62.07 -46.23
C LEU A 1061 -39.03 62.72 -46.85
N GLU A 1062 -39.01 62.84 -48.17
CA GLU A 1062 -40.14 63.24 -49.02
C GLU A 1062 -40.54 62.11 -49.98
N ASN A 1063 -41.64 62.27 -50.73
CA ASN A 1063 -42.19 61.23 -51.62
C ASN A 1063 -42.32 59.86 -50.92
N ARG A 1064 -42.74 59.89 -49.66
CA ARG A 1064 -42.74 58.74 -48.75
C ARG A 1064 -43.76 57.70 -49.19
N ARG A 1065 -43.36 56.43 -49.15
CA ARG A 1065 -44.26 55.30 -49.37
C ARG A 1065 -45.35 55.30 -48.28
N GLY A 1066 -46.59 54.96 -48.68
CA GLY A 1066 -47.73 54.89 -47.77
C GLY A 1066 -47.60 53.77 -46.74
N ASN A 1067 -48.41 53.83 -45.68
CA ASN A 1067 -48.42 52.81 -44.62
C ASN A 1067 -48.74 51.42 -45.20
N GLY A 1068 -48.05 50.40 -44.71
CA GLY A 1068 -48.26 49.02 -45.15
C GLY A 1068 -46.99 48.19 -45.07
N ARG A 1069 -47.10 46.93 -45.50
CA ARG A 1069 -45.96 46.01 -45.46
C ARG A 1069 -44.95 46.36 -46.56
N VAL A 1070 -43.67 46.38 -46.21
CA VAL A 1070 -42.54 46.62 -47.11
C VAL A 1070 -41.56 45.47 -46.99
N ASN A 1071 -40.92 45.08 -48.09
CA ASN A 1071 -39.82 44.12 -48.09
C ASN A 1071 -38.47 44.87 -48.07
N GLN A 1072 -37.38 44.18 -47.70
CA GLN A 1072 -36.04 44.75 -47.79
C GLN A 1072 -35.73 45.17 -49.23
N GLY A 1073 -35.15 46.35 -49.42
CA GLY A 1073 -34.81 46.89 -50.73
C GLY A 1073 -35.97 47.59 -51.44
N ASP A 1074 -37.18 47.59 -50.87
CA ASP A 1074 -38.27 48.40 -51.44
C ASP A 1074 -38.03 49.90 -51.20
N PRO A 1075 -38.35 50.80 -52.16
CA PRO A 1075 -38.21 52.24 -51.96
C PRO A 1075 -39.26 52.75 -50.96
N ILE A 1076 -38.82 53.58 -50.02
CA ILE A 1076 -39.67 54.07 -48.91
C ILE A 1076 -39.77 55.60 -48.84
N GLY A 1077 -38.95 56.30 -49.61
CA GLY A 1077 -39.00 57.75 -49.78
C GLY A 1077 -37.69 58.27 -50.41
N THR A 1078 -37.61 59.56 -50.68
CA THR A 1078 -36.39 60.22 -51.14
C THR A 1078 -35.87 61.21 -50.10
N ILE A 1079 -34.56 61.46 -50.07
CA ILE A 1079 -33.97 62.45 -49.17
C ILE A 1079 -34.44 63.85 -49.58
N ALA A 1080 -35.05 64.59 -48.66
CA ALA A 1080 -35.58 65.91 -48.95
C ALA A 1080 -34.45 66.92 -49.27
N PRO A 1081 -34.65 67.86 -50.22
CA PRO A 1081 -33.69 68.91 -50.52
C PRO A 1081 -33.54 69.89 -49.36
N ALA A 1082 -32.52 70.74 -49.44
CA ALA A 1082 -32.27 71.79 -48.44
C ALA A 1082 -33.50 72.70 -48.26
N GLY A 1083 -33.90 72.96 -47.01
CA GLY A 1083 -35.07 73.77 -46.65
C GLY A 1083 -36.42 73.05 -46.67
N ALA A 1084 -36.52 71.84 -47.25
CA ALA A 1084 -37.78 71.08 -47.37
C ALA A 1084 -37.98 70.11 -46.19
N ALA A 1085 -39.23 69.89 -45.75
CA ALA A 1085 -39.58 68.95 -44.67
C ALA A 1085 -38.77 69.15 -43.37
N GLY A 1086 -38.51 70.41 -43.01
CA GLY A 1086 -37.69 70.78 -41.85
C GLY A 1086 -36.22 70.40 -41.97
N ASN A 1087 -35.77 69.98 -43.15
CA ASN A 1087 -34.37 69.73 -43.48
C ASN A 1087 -33.66 71.08 -43.62
N GLY A 1088 -32.58 71.32 -42.88
CA GLY A 1088 -31.91 72.63 -42.80
C GLY A 1088 -31.23 73.09 -44.10
N GLY A 1089 -30.15 73.89 -43.99
CA GLY A 1089 -29.48 74.52 -45.14
C GLY A 1089 -28.78 73.58 -46.15
N TYR A 1090 -28.90 72.26 -46.00
CA TYR A 1090 -28.35 71.24 -46.92
C TYR A 1090 -29.12 69.92 -46.78
N ALA A 1091 -29.15 69.12 -47.84
CA ALA A 1091 -29.88 67.85 -47.88
C ALA A 1091 -29.16 66.76 -47.07
N HIS A 1092 -29.85 66.21 -46.07
CA HIS A 1092 -29.38 65.08 -45.26
C HIS A 1092 -30.56 64.26 -44.73
N MET A 1093 -30.28 63.08 -44.15
CA MET A 1093 -31.28 62.21 -43.53
C MET A 1093 -30.84 61.75 -42.14
N HIS A 1094 -31.81 61.49 -41.26
CA HIS A 1094 -31.57 60.95 -39.92
C HIS A 1094 -32.06 59.51 -39.81
N PHE A 1095 -31.35 58.66 -39.08
CA PHE A 1095 -31.76 57.28 -38.87
C PHE A 1095 -31.43 56.76 -37.46
N SER A 1096 -32.31 55.93 -36.89
CA SER A 1096 -32.10 55.27 -35.58
C SER A 1096 -32.82 53.92 -35.47
N ALA A 1097 -32.19 52.92 -34.85
CA ALA A 1097 -32.81 51.64 -34.48
C ALA A 1097 -33.29 51.62 -33.02
N ARG A 1098 -34.38 50.91 -32.74
CA ARG A 1098 -35.05 50.87 -31.43
C ARG A 1098 -35.52 49.47 -31.08
N THR A 1099 -35.56 49.18 -29.77
CA THR A 1099 -35.91 47.87 -29.22
C THR A 1099 -37.40 47.55 -29.31
N GLY A 1100 -38.28 48.56 -29.29
CA GLY A 1100 -39.73 48.38 -29.39
C GLY A 1100 -40.25 48.48 -30.81
N ASN A 1101 -41.45 47.97 -31.05
CA ASN A 1101 -42.16 48.10 -32.31
C ASN A 1101 -42.71 49.53 -32.49
N GLY A 1102 -42.96 49.96 -33.73
CA GLY A 1102 -43.52 51.29 -34.01
C GLY A 1102 -42.62 52.46 -33.61
N CYS A 1103 -41.30 52.23 -33.52
CA CYS A 1103 -40.29 53.21 -33.09
C CYS A 1103 -40.47 53.69 -31.65
N ALA A 1104 -41.12 52.87 -30.82
CA ALA A 1104 -41.15 53.01 -29.38
C ALA A 1104 -39.92 52.39 -28.70
N GLY A 1105 -39.72 52.68 -27.41
CA GLY A 1105 -38.63 52.11 -26.63
C GLY A 1105 -37.27 52.79 -26.82
N THR A 1106 -36.25 52.20 -26.19
CA THR A 1106 -34.88 52.74 -26.17
C THR A 1106 -34.18 52.56 -27.51
N LYS A 1107 -33.36 53.55 -27.88
CA LYS A 1107 -32.48 53.43 -29.03
C LYS A 1107 -31.35 52.48 -28.72
N VAL A 1108 -30.96 51.70 -29.72
CA VAL A 1108 -29.95 50.65 -29.60
C VAL A 1108 -29.01 50.66 -30.80
N PRO A 1109 -27.83 50.03 -30.69
CA PRO A 1109 -26.91 49.89 -31.82
C PRO A 1109 -27.59 49.14 -32.97
N PHE A 1110 -27.30 49.54 -34.21
CA PHE A 1110 -27.88 48.92 -35.41
C PHE A 1110 -27.53 47.43 -35.53
N THR A 1111 -26.31 47.06 -35.14
CA THR A 1111 -25.88 45.66 -35.15
C THR A 1111 -26.58 44.83 -34.07
N SER A 1112 -26.98 45.44 -32.96
CA SER A 1112 -27.75 44.79 -31.90
C SER A 1112 -29.24 44.66 -32.23
N ALA A 1113 -29.78 45.53 -33.07
CA ALA A 1113 -31.13 45.48 -33.59
C ALA A 1113 -31.14 44.76 -34.94
N TYR A 1114 -31.06 43.43 -34.93
CA TYR A 1114 -31.09 42.55 -36.11
C TYR A 1114 -29.88 42.62 -37.04
N ASN A 1115 -28.68 42.88 -36.49
CA ASN A 1115 -27.44 42.87 -37.25
C ASN A 1115 -27.43 43.86 -38.43
N MET A 1116 -28.23 44.92 -38.32
CA MET A 1116 -28.38 45.91 -39.36
C MET A 1116 -27.07 46.69 -39.55
N LYS A 1117 -26.70 46.88 -40.82
CA LYS A 1117 -25.51 47.64 -41.23
C LYS A 1117 -25.92 48.67 -42.25
N ILE A 1118 -25.12 49.69 -42.52
CA ILE A 1118 -25.37 50.54 -43.69
C ILE A 1118 -24.59 49.93 -44.86
N ALA A 1119 -25.19 49.92 -46.04
CA ALA A 1119 -24.54 49.37 -47.22
C ALA A 1119 -23.27 50.17 -47.58
N GLY A 1120 -22.15 49.47 -47.75
CA GLY A 1120 -20.87 50.08 -48.14
C GLY A 1120 -20.11 50.77 -47.01
N VAL A 1121 -20.59 50.70 -45.77
CA VAL A 1121 -19.93 51.27 -44.58
C VAL A 1121 -19.70 50.17 -43.56
N GLY A 1122 -18.54 50.19 -42.90
CA GLY A 1122 -18.22 49.28 -41.80
C GLY A 1122 -19.20 49.41 -40.63
N GLU A 1123 -19.04 48.58 -39.58
CA GLU A 1123 -19.89 48.72 -38.40
C GLU A 1123 -19.70 50.11 -37.78
N LEU A 1124 -20.79 50.89 -37.71
CA LEU A 1124 -20.73 52.21 -37.13
C LEU A 1124 -20.44 52.10 -35.62
N PRO A 1125 -19.46 52.84 -35.09
CA PRO A 1125 -19.08 52.73 -33.70
C PRO A 1125 -20.23 53.16 -32.78
N TYR A 1126 -20.57 52.30 -31.82
CA TYR A 1126 -21.56 52.60 -30.80
C TYR A 1126 -20.88 53.02 -29.50
N ASN A 1127 -21.06 54.29 -29.11
CA ASN A 1127 -20.39 54.86 -27.94
C ASN A 1127 -21.16 54.71 -26.61
N GLY A 1128 -22.20 53.88 -26.55
CA GLY A 1128 -23.00 53.67 -25.33
C GLY A 1128 -24.06 54.74 -25.02
N SER A 1129 -24.18 55.81 -25.82
CA SER A 1129 -25.21 56.84 -25.63
C SER A 1129 -26.59 56.41 -26.14
N VAL A 1130 -27.62 56.61 -25.31
CA VAL A 1130 -29.04 56.36 -25.64
C VAL A 1130 -29.64 57.36 -26.65
N ASN A 1131 -28.89 58.39 -27.04
CA ASN A 1131 -29.36 59.46 -27.94
C ASN A 1131 -28.48 59.65 -29.16
N GLN A 1132 -28.11 58.56 -29.84
CA GLN A 1132 -27.43 58.67 -31.11
C GLN A 1132 -28.42 59.05 -32.23
N TRP A 1133 -28.01 60.04 -33.02
CA TRP A 1133 -28.56 60.38 -34.32
C TRP A 1133 -27.38 60.49 -35.28
N ALA A 1134 -27.43 59.75 -36.38
CA ALA A 1134 -26.43 59.81 -37.43
C ALA A 1134 -27.05 60.52 -38.65
N GLY A 1135 -26.37 61.55 -39.15
CA GLY A 1135 -26.71 62.26 -40.36
C GLY A 1135 -25.76 61.89 -41.50
N ALA A 1136 -26.26 61.72 -42.72
CA ALA A 1136 -25.45 61.43 -43.90
C ALA A 1136 -25.61 62.50 -45.00
N SER A 1137 -24.49 62.97 -45.56
CA SER A 1137 -24.46 63.87 -46.73
C SER A 1137 -23.30 63.51 -47.68
N MET A 1138 -23.42 63.87 -48.97
CA MET A 1138 -22.39 63.64 -49.99
C MET A 1138 -21.89 64.94 -50.61
N ARG A 1139 -20.58 65.20 -50.53
CA ARG A 1139 -19.94 66.27 -51.33
C ARG A 1139 -19.31 65.66 -52.57
N ARG A 1140 -19.37 66.40 -53.67
CA ARG A 1140 -18.62 66.06 -54.88
C ARG A 1140 -17.13 65.99 -54.61
#